data_AF-A0A6A9SVL8-F1
#
_entry.id   AF-A0A6A9SVL8-F1
#
_cell.length_a   1.000
_cell.length_b   1.000
_cell.length_c   1.000
_cell.angle_alpha   90.00
_cell.angle_beta   90.00
_cell.angle_gamma   90.00
#
_symmetry.space_group_name_H-M   'P 1'
#
loop_
_entity.id
_entity.type
_entity.pdbx_description
1 polymer ?
#
loop_
_entity_poly.entity_id
_entity_poly.type
_entity_poly.pdbx_seq_one_letter_code
_entity_poly.pdbx_strand_id
1 'polypeptide(L)'
;MREWQPIQQVIRHETDGEVVTLQHKFGESTTTRDHSYVVEDDGQYVESPPSEVDQPLRIPGVPDVGTVGTIDVYEILDGYTRTYEDGRSVGAADATTKTKRVHADDERVWFGHEHHADQDKTVTVQRYVDVDSQDGHALIRLLAAYVAEGSASTVETTDSRFGASLAESRKEWLEGLQTDYHRLFDNTTASIVDGSTKDERSVEYDTSDGESTTTYDDRTKKLQMMNELAAVFFREFAGQTSRGKRIPSFVYHLPDDEQQLFLDVLVEGDGSRAFPRYSDEYAAENFDYETTSRELAAGFSILLTQREKKHSLKYREEKDSYTIRTCQFYRSGRDPVLTAREHDGYVYDLSVANNENFVDGVGGVVLHNTDSVMISLGSDTTVQEAIDQSFEIEEAINASYDEFAREELGADEHRFQIEFEKLYRRFFQAGKKKRYAGHIVWKEGKEVDDIDITGFEYQRSDIAEITKEVQLRVIEMIVKEGDIEGVSEYLSGVIEDFLEGNLDPEEIAIPGGIGKQLDDYDTDTAQVRGAKYANLLLGTNFDRGSKPKRLYLEKVHPEFFRRVEAELGLDPAEDVLYGEFKRDPDVICFEYTEQIPDEFRIDWEKMLEKTLQGPIERVIEALGISWDEVKSGQEQTGLGQFM
;
A
#
# COMPACT_ATOMS: atom_id res chain seq x y z
N MET A 1 8.06 -8.26 14.55
CA MET A 1 7.77 -7.05 15.35
C MET A 1 7.78 -5.88 14.38
N ARG A 2 6.87 -4.89 14.50
CA ARG A 2 6.87 -3.73 13.60
C ARG A 2 7.95 -2.77 14.09
N GLU A 3 8.82 -2.34 13.20
CA GLU A 3 9.94 -1.47 13.52
C GLU A 3 10.02 -0.35 12.47
N TRP A 4 10.23 0.87 12.93
CA TRP A 4 10.40 2.05 12.08
C TRP A 4 11.85 2.47 12.13
N GLN A 5 12.44 2.69 10.95
CA GLN A 5 13.84 3.01 10.78
C GLN A 5 13.98 4.31 9.98
N PRO A 6 15.01 5.13 10.24
CA PRO A 6 15.19 6.39 9.54
C PRO A 6 15.54 6.13 8.07
N ILE A 7 14.99 6.97 7.19
CA ILE A 7 15.50 7.12 5.83
C ILE A 7 16.90 7.69 5.93
N GLN A 8 17.88 6.99 5.37
CA GLN A 8 19.28 7.39 5.41
C GLN A 8 19.68 8.15 4.14
N GLN A 9 19.07 7.79 3.00
CA GLN A 9 19.46 8.33 1.69
C GLN A 9 18.25 8.43 0.76
N VAL A 10 18.28 9.43 -0.11
CA VAL A 10 17.38 9.55 -1.27
C VAL A 10 18.28 9.51 -2.50
N ILE A 11 18.08 8.51 -3.34
CA ILE A 11 18.94 8.24 -4.50
C ILE A 11 18.14 8.55 -5.75
N ARG A 12 18.59 9.50 -6.57
CA ARG A 12 18.01 9.80 -7.88
C ARG A 12 18.81 9.06 -8.95
N HIS A 13 18.16 8.36 -9.85
CA HIS A 13 18.82 7.67 -10.95
C HIS A 13 17.98 7.70 -12.24
N GLU A 14 18.64 7.52 -13.37
CA GLU A 14 18.01 7.45 -14.69
C GLU A 14 17.39 6.09 -14.94
N THR A 15 16.27 6.06 -15.66
CA THR A 15 15.66 4.83 -16.14
C THR A 15 15.06 5.05 -17.52
N ASP A 16 15.29 4.09 -18.42
CA ASP A 16 14.55 3.93 -19.68
C ASP A 16 13.35 2.99 -19.53
N GLY A 17 13.14 2.46 -18.32
CA GLY A 17 12.08 1.50 -18.02
C GLY A 17 10.70 2.14 -17.94
N GLU A 18 9.66 1.35 -18.22
CA GLU A 18 8.28 1.82 -18.05
C GLU A 18 7.96 2.10 -16.57
N VAL A 19 7.47 3.31 -16.31
CA VAL A 19 6.92 3.72 -15.01
C VAL A 19 5.41 3.48 -15.01
N VAL A 20 4.91 2.87 -13.93
CA VAL A 20 3.49 2.52 -13.76
C VAL A 20 2.98 3.05 -12.42
N THR A 21 1.75 3.55 -12.41
CA THR A 21 0.99 3.76 -11.17
C THR A 21 0.15 2.53 -10.89
N LEU A 22 0.34 1.93 -9.71
CA LEU A 22 -0.57 0.93 -9.16
C LEU A 22 -1.57 1.63 -8.23
N GLN A 23 -2.86 1.50 -8.54
CA GLN A 23 -3.95 2.05 -7.74
C GLN A 23 -4.79 0.93 -7.13
N HIS A 24 -4.97 0.96 -5.82
CA HIS A 24 -5.82 0.03 -5.08
C HIS A 24 -6.63 0.76 -4.01
N LYS A 25 -7.67 0.13 -3.45
CA LYS A 25 -8.49 0.73 -2.38
C LYS A 25 -7.70 1.03 -1.09
N PHE A 26 -6.51 0.44 -0.94
CA PHE A 26 -5.63 0.67 0.19
C PHE A 26 -4.61 1.77 -0.02
N GLY A 27 -4.38 2.18 -1.27
CA GLY A 27 -3.38 3.18 -1.58
C GLY A 27 -2.96 3.17 -3.03
N GLU A 28 -1.98 4.01 -3.32
CA GLU A 28 -1.40 4.19 -4.64
C GLU A 28 0.10 4.35 -4.50
N SER A 29 0.86 3.79 -5.45
CA SER A 29 2.25 4.19 -5.66
C SER A 29 2.60 4.18 -7.15
N THR A 30 3.59 5.00 -7.52
CA THR A 30 4.12 5.09 -8.89
C THR A 30 5.58 4.68 -8.88
N THR A 31 5.89 3.58 -9.57
CA THR A 31 7.21 2.93 -9.54
C THR A 31 7.59 2.43 -10.93
N THR A 32 8.82 1.98 -11.12
CA THR A 32 9.17 1.15 -12.28
C THR A 32 8.39 -0.18 -12.22
N ARG A 33 8.22 -0.84 -13.36
CA ARG A 33 7.54 -2.16 -13.45
C ARG A 33 8.20 -3.27 -12.64
N ASP A 34 9.44 -3.08 -12.26
CA ASP A 34 10.28 -4.11 -11.67
C ASP A 34 10.61 -3.81 -10.20
N HIS A 35 10.13 -2.68 -9.68
CA HIS A 35 10.14 -2.30 -8.27
C HIS A 35 9.29 -3.27 -7.43
N SER A 36 9.50 -3.28 -6.11
CA SER A 36 8.86 -4.26 -5.23
C SER A 36 7.84 -3.62 -4.29
N TYR A 37 6.63 -4.15 -4.32
CA TYR A 37 5.60 -3.91 -3.31
C TYR A 37 5.64 -5.03 -2.30
N VAL A 38 5.37 -4.74 -1.03
CA VAL A 38 5.16 -5.79 -0.04
C VAL A 38 3.69 -6.19 -0.07
N VAL A 39 3.41 -7.49 -0.09
CA VAL A 39 2.07 -8.08 -0.02
C VAL A 39 2.02 -9.10 1.11
N GLU A 40 0.84 -9.35 1.64
CA GLU A 40 0.62 -10.44 2.60
C GLU A 40 0.17 -11.68 1.83
N ASP A 41 0.98 -12.73 1.85
CA ASP A 41 0.69 -14.05 1.29
C ASP A 41 0.71 -15.08 2.42
N ASP A 42 -0.46 -15.62 2.75
CA ASP A 42 -0.68 -16.65 3.78
C ASP A 42 0.01 -16.41 5.13
N GLY A 43 -0.09 -15.16 5.61
CA GLY A 43 0.42 -14.70 6.90
C GLY A 43 1.92 -14.38 6.90
N GLN A 44 2.57 -14.42 5.74
CA GLN A 44 3.93 -13.94 5.52
C GLN A 44 3.91 -12.67 4.67
N TYR A 45 4.93 -11.82 4.84
CA TYR A 45 5.14 -10.67 3.99
C TYR A 45 6.14 -11.03 2.91
N VAL A 46 5.72 -10.90 1.66
CA VAL A 46 6.54 -11.20 0.49
C VAL A 46 6.54 -10.01 -0.45
N GLU A 47 7.58 -9.92 -1.26
CA GLU A 47 7.72 -8.85 -2.23
C GLU A 47 7.17 -9.28 -3.60
N SER A 48 6.43 -8.39 -4.25
CA SER A 48 5.76 -8.65 -5.52
C SER A 48 5.92 -7.45 -6.47
N PRO A 49 6.19 -7.66 -7.78
CA PRO A 49 6.19 -6.56 -8.74
C PRO A 49 4.77 -6.00 -8.95
N PRO A 50 4.62 -4.74 -9.41
CA PRO A 50 3.32 -4.10 -9.59
C PRO A 50 2.28 -4.96 -10.32
N SER A 51 2.68 -5.68 -11.37
CA SER A 51 1.77 -6.50 -12.18
C SER A 51 1.20 -7.74 -11.47
N GLU A 52 1.71 -8.07 -10.30
CA GLU A 52 1.38 -9.28 -9.54
C GLU A 52 0.87 -8.97 -8.13
N VAL A 53 0.70 -7.69 -7.81
CA VAL A 53 0.08 -7.28 -6.56
C VAL A 53 -1.42 -7.46 -6.72
N ASP A 54 -2.03 -8.36 -5.97
CA ASP A 54 -3.50 -8.43 -5.82
C ASP A 54 -3.98 -7.44 -4.77
N GLN A 55 -3.24 -7.35 -3.65
CA GLN A 55 -3.53 -6.46 -2.54
C GLN A 55 -2.23 -5.96 -1.92
N PRO A 56 -1.86 -4.67 -2.07
CA PRO A 56 -0.67 -4.14 -1.44
C PRO A 56 -0.81 -4.14 0.09
N LEU A 57 0.30 -4.42 0.77
CA LEU A 57 0.38 -4.25 2.21
C LEU A 57 0.25 -2.77 2.55
N ARG A 58 -0.66 -2.49 3.47
CA ARG A 58 -0.87 -1.18 4.05
C ARG A 58 -0.33 -1.16 5.48
N ILE A 59 0.34 -0.08 5.87
CA ILE A 59 0.75 0.07 7.25
C ILE A 59 -0.47 0.02 8.20
N PRO A 60 -0.39 -0.79 9.26
CA PRO A 60 -1.47 -0.93 10.22
C PRO A 60 -1.52 0.21 11.26
N GLY A 61 -0.52 1.09 11.27
CA GLY A 61 -0.34 2.19 12.21
C GLY A 61 0.99 2.90 11.93
N VAL A 62 1.14 4.12 12.45
CA VAL A 62 2.38 4.92 12.40
C VAL A 62 3.06 4.88 13.78
N PRO A 63 4.37 5.16 13.90
CA PRO A 63 5.02 5.19 15.20
C PRO A 63 4.53 6.39 16.02
N ASP A 64 4.58 6.28 17.35
CA ASP A 64 4.32 7.41 18.22
C ASP A 64 5.31 8.54 17.91
N VAL A 65 4.78 9.73 17.66
CA VAL A 65 5.57 10.94 17.44
C VAL A 65 5.47 11.86 18.65
N GLY A 66 6.55 12.58 18.95
CA GLY A 66 6.54 13.59 20.00
C GLY A 66 5.51 14.68 19.70
N THR A 67 4.77 15.11 20.73
CA THR A 67 3.80 16.18 20.58
C THR A 67 4.48 17.55 20.61
N VAL A 68 3.95 18.48 19.82
CA VAL A 68 4.35 19.90 19.84
C VAL A 68 3.43 20.68 20.77
N GLY A 69 4.00 21.43 21.71
CA GLY A 69 3.24 22.28 22.64
C GLY A 69 3.03 23.72 22.15
N THR A 70 3.95 24.22 21.32
CA THR A 70 3.94 25.60 20.81
C THR A 70 4.39 25.61 19.35
N ILE A 71 3.65 26.31 18.49
CA ILE A 71 3.98 26.50 17.08
C ILE A 71 4.72 27.84 16.92
N ASP A 72 5.95 27.82 16.38
CA ASP A 72 6.61 29.05 15.89
C ASP A 72 6.19 29.31 14.44
N VAL A 73 5.28 30.26 14.25
CA VAL A 73 4.79 30.68 12.93
C VAL A 73 5.93 31.22 12.07
N TYR A 74 6.96 31.85 12.65
CA TYR A 74 8.07 32.37 11.86
C TYR A 74 8.83 31.25 11.16
N GLU A 75 9.15 30.15 11.85
CA GLU A 75 9.88 29.00 11.27
C GLU A 75 9.15 28.38 10.08
N ILE A 76 7.82 28.49 10.03
CA ILE A 76 7.01 27.95 8.93
C ILE A 76 6.97 28.93 7.75
N LEU A 77 7.04 30.24 8.02
CA LEU A 77 6.89 31.27 6.99
C LEU A 77 8.22 31.79 6.41
N ASP A 78 9.34 31.66 7.14
CA ASP A 78 10.59 32.38 6.90
C ASP A 78 11.18 32.24 5.48
N GLY A 79 10.95 31.09 4.84
CA GLY A 79 11.42 30.78 3.49
C GLY A 79 10.77 31.61 2.38
N TYR A 80 9.62 32.23 2.62
CA TYR A 80 8.91 32.98 1.58
C TYR A 80 9.52 34.36 1.33
N THR A 81 9.86 34.63 0.06
CA THR A 81 10.34 35.94 -0.40
C THR A 81 9.64 36.36 -1.69
N ARG A 82 9.53 37.67 -1.91
CA ARG A 82 8.97 38.21 -3.15
C ARG A 82 9.70 39.46 -3.62
N THR A 83 10.09 39.48 -4.89
CA THR A 83 10.64 40.66 -5.55
C THR A 83 9.55 41.53 -6.19
N TYR A 84 9.76 42.84 -6.21
CA TYR A 84 8.94 43.79 -6.96
C TYR A 84 9.77 44.98 -7.45
N GLU A 85 9.32 45.64 -8.51
CA GLU A 85 9.96 46.87 -9.00
C GLU A 85 9.41 48.11 -8.28
N ASP A 86 10.32 48.93 -7.74
CA ASP A 86 9.96 50.19 -7.08
C ASP A 86 10.39 51.39 -7.91
N GLY A 87 9.48 51.85 -8.79
CA GLY A 87 9.64 53.04 -9.61
C GLY A 87 8.93 54.29 -9.09
N ARG A 88 8.33 54.25 -7.88
CA ARG A 88 7.42 55.32 -7.39
C ARG A 88 8.06 56.71 -7.28
N SER A 89 9.38 56.79 -7.21
CA SER A 89 10.13 58.06 -7.10
C SER A 89 11.01 58.39 -8.30
N VAL A 90 11.21 57.45 -9.24
CA VAL A 90 12.21 57.56 -10.32
C VAL A 90 11.70 57.18 -11.71
N GLY A 91 10.48 56.63 -11.82
CA GLY A 91 9.90 56.14 -13.08
C GLY A 91 10.27 54.69 -13.38
N ALA A 92 9.55 54.05 -14.31
CA ALA A 92 9.72 52.62 -14.62
C ALA A 92 11.09 52.28 -15.24
N ALA A 93 11.72 53.23 -15.95
CA ALA A 93 13.02 53.04 -16.57
C ALA A 93 14.19 52.97 -15.57
N ASP A 94 14.01 53.54 -14.37
CA ASP A 94 15.01 53.60 -13.30
C ASP A 94 14.55 52.83 -12.05
N ALA A 95 13.54 51.96 -12.19
CA ALA A 95 12.98 51.21 -11.08
C ALA A 95 14.00 50.24 -10.48
N THR A 96 14.12 50.25 -9.15
CA THR A 96 14.99 49.31 -8.44
C THR A 96 14.21 48.08 -8.00
N THR A 97 14.77 46.89 -8.20
CA THR A 97 14.22 45.65 -7.64
C THR A 97 14.37 45.66 -6.13
N LYS A 98 13.26 45.49 -5.41
CA LYS A 98 13.22 45.32 -3.95
C LYS A 98 12.66 43.95 -3.60
N THR A 99 13.12 43.39 -2.50
CA THR A 99 12.67 42.08 -2.00
C THR A 99 11.94 42.25 -0.68
N LYS A 100 10.70 41.79 -0.62
CA LYS A 100 9.97 41.53 0.62
C LYS A 100 10.30 40.15 1.13
N ARG A 101 10.34 39.99 2.45
CA ARG A 101 10.52 38.70 3.13
C ARG A 101 9.73 38.67 4.42
N VAL A 102 9.66 37.49 5.03
CA VAL A 102 9.10 37.33 6.37
C VAL A 102 10.13 37.81 7.40
N HIS A 103 9.64 38.54 8.39
CA HIS A 103 10.39 39.06 9.52
C HIS A 103 9.63 38.74 10.80
N ALA A 104 10.33 38.67 11.92
CA ALA A 104 9.73 38.47 13.23
C ALA A 104 10.48 39.23 14.31
N ASP A 105 9.78 39.55 15.39
CA ASP A 105 10.36 39.91 16.68
C ASP A 105 10.09 38.78 17.70
N ASP A 106 10.15 39.09 18.99
CA ASP A 106 9.92 38.11 20.06
C ASP A 106 8.46 37.66 20.16
N GLU A 107 7.50 38.41 19.59
CA GLU A 107 6.06 38.18 19.77
C GLU A 107 5.30 38.02 18.44
N ARG A 108 5.76 38.64 17.35
CA ARG A 108 4.99 38.85 16.12
C ARG A 108 5.80 38.57 14.86
N VAL A 109 5.07 38.18 13.81
CA VAL A 109 5.58 37.93 12.46
C VAL A 109 4.90 38.87 11.46
N TRP A 110 5.65 39.43 10.52
CA TRP A 110 5.12 40.24 9.42
C TRP A 110 5.82 39.97 8.10
N PHE A 111 5.16 40.32 6.99
CA PHE A 111 5.72 40.19 5.65
C PHE A 111 5.97 41.56 5.03
N GLY A 112 7.21 41.83 4.61
CA GLY A 112 7.58 43.13 4.04
C GLY A 112 9.06 43.44 4.17
N HIS A 113 9.35 44.62 4.71
CA HIS A 113 10.70 45.09 5.01
C HIS A 113 10.91 45.15 6.52
N GLU A 114 12.16 45.10 6.96
CA GLU A 114 12.51 45.08 8.40
C GLU A 114 11.94 46.26 9.18
N HIS A 115 12.07 47.49 8.65
CA HIS A 115 11.55 48.72 9.24
C HIS A 115 10.01 48.83 9.27
N HIS A 116 9.28 47.82 8.78
CA HIS A 116 7.83 47.77 8.92
C HIS A 116 7.38 47.41 10.34
N ALA A 117 8.28 46.88 11.20
CA ALA A 117 8.00 46.59 12.60
C ALA A 117 7.43 47.81 13.36
N ASP A 118 7.94 49.00 13.06
CA ASP A 118 7.58 50.24 13.75
C ASP A 118 6.33 50.94 13.19
N GLN A 119 5.62 50.32 12.24
CA GLN A 119 4.46 50.95 11.58
C GLN A 119 3.14 50.41 12.13
N ASP A 120 2.31 51.28 12.69
CA ASP A 120 0.97 50.95 13.24
C ASP A 120 0.00 50.26 12.27
N LYS A 121 0.31 50.27 10.96
CA LYS A 121 -0.52 49.68 9.90
C LYS A 121 0.01 48.34 9.39
N THR A 122 1.17 47.89 9.86
CA THR A 122 1.73 46.61 9.45
C THR A 122 0.85 45.50 9.99
N VAL A 123 0.30 44.70 9.09
CA VAL A 123 -0.40 43.47 9.46
C VAL A 123 0.62 42.51 10.04
N THR A 124 0.34 42.00 11.24
CA THR A 124 1.18 41.03 11.93
C THR A 124 0.34 39.81 12.33
N VAL A 125 1.00 38.69 12.58
CA VAL A 125 0.42 37.48 13.18
C VAL A 125 1.24 37.11 14.42
N GLN A 126 0.60 36.52 15.43
CA GLN A 126 1.29 35.97 16.59
C GLN A 126 2.36 34.96 16.17
N ARG A 127 3.57 35.07 16.76
CA ARG A 127 4.69 34.19 16.46
C ARG A 127 4.56 32.84 17.14
N TYR A 128 4.48 32.84 18.47
CA TYR A 128 4.39 31.61 19.26
C TYR A 128 2.94 31.34 19.64
N VAL A 129 2.38 30.23 19.15
CA VAL A 129 0.99 29.83 19.41
C VAL A 129 0.99 28.55 20.23
N ASP A 130 0.57 28.63 21.49
CA ASP A 130 0.39 27.45 22.34
C ASP A 130 -0.80 26.62 21.85
N VAL A 131 -0.55 25.32 21.62
CA VAL A 131 -1.50 24.39 20.99
C VAL A 131 -2.78 24.23 21.83
N ASP A 132 -2.64 24.04 23.14
CA ASP A 132 -3.76 23.83 24.07
C ASP A 132 -4.53 25.13 24.40
N SER A 133 -4.10 26.26 23.83
CA SER A 133 -4.71 27.57 24.07
C SER A 133 -5.88 27.83 23.12
N GLN A 134 -6.67 28.85 23.42
CA GLN A 134 -7.71 29.32 22.49
C GLN A 134 -7.12 29.83 21.16
N ASP A 135 -5.88 30.29 21.16
CA ASP A 135 -5.17 30.75 19.97
C ASP A 135 -4.71 29.54 19.13
N GLY A 136 -4.25 28.47 19.77
CA GLY A 136 -3.95 27.19 19.14
C GLY A 136 -5.18 26.56 18.49
N HIS A 137 -6.31 26.51 19.20
CA HIS A 137 -7.56 26.04 18.61
C HIS A 137 -8.05 26.91 17.45
N ALA A 138 -7.86 28.23 17.51
CA ALA A 138 -8.19 29.14 16.41
C ALA A 138 -7.30 28.88 15.18
N LEU A 139 -6.00 28.67 15.39
CA LEU A 139 -5.05 28.30 14.34
C LEU A 139 -5.46 26.99 13.65
N ILE A 140 -5.77 25.96 14.43
CA ILE A 140 -6.21 24.65 13.94
C ILE A 140 -7.48 24.77 13.09
N ARG A 141 -8.52 25.47 13.59
CA ARG A 141 -9.77 25.66 12.84
C ARG A 141 -9.57 26.42 11.54
N LEU A 142 -8.79 27.50 11.55
CA LEU A 142 -8.50 28.30 10.36
C LEU A 142 -7.79 27.48 9.29
N LEU A 143 -6.78 26.70 9.67
CA LEU A 143 -6.02 25.89 8.73
C LEU A 143 -6.85 24.72 8.19
N ALA A 144 -7.61 24.03 9.03
CA ALA A 144 -8.53 22.98 8.58
C ALA A 144 -9.57 23.53 7.59
N ALA A 145 -10.20 24.66 7.92
CA ALA A 145 -11.14 25.35 7.05
C ALA A 145 -10.48 25.82 5.74
N TYR A 146 -9.22 26.25 5.78
CA TYR A 146 -8.47 26.63 4.59
C TYR A 146 -8.11 25.44 3.69
N VAL A 147 -7.79 24.29 4.28
CA VAL A 147 -7.51 23.07 3.50
C VAL A 147 -8.77 22.63 2.75
N ALA A 148 -9.94 22.69 3.39
CA ALA A 148 -11.22 22.39 2.76
C ALA A 148 -11.66 23.44 1.72
N GLU A 149 -11.82 24.70 2.15
CA GLU A 149 -12.58 25.72 1.40
C GLU A 149 -11.73 26.93 0.96
N GLY A 150 -10.42 26.86 1.22
CA GLY A 150 -9.56 28.02 1.14
C GLY A 150 -8.90 28.25 -0.21
N SER A 151 -8.62 29.52 -0.51
CA SER A 151 -7.75 29.94 -1.62
C SER A 151 -6.80 31.03 -1.13
N ALA A 152 -5.52 30.91 -1.48
CA ALA A 152 -4.51 31.94 -1.25
C ALA A 152 -4.07 32.51 -2.60
N SER A 153 -3.94 33.84 -2.64
CA SER A 153 -3.53 34.60 -3.81
C SER A 153 -2.16 35.23 -3.55
N THR A 154 -1.15 34.66 -4.19
CA THR A 154 0.28 35.04 -4.19
C THR A 154 0.74 35.26 -5.64
N VAL A 155 2.03 35.55 -5.88
CA VAL A 155 2.54 35.84 -7.24
C VAL A 155 2.35 34.69 -8.22
N GLU A 156 2.27 33.47 -7.72
CA GLU A 156 2.07 32.27 -8.52
C GLU A 156 0.62 32.14 -9.05
N THR A 157 -0.30 32.95 -8.53
CA THR A 157 -1.75 32.85 -8.83
C THR A 157 -2.37 34.19 -9.25
N THR A 158 -1.71 35.33 -8.98
CA THR A 158 -2.20 36.66 -9.38
C THR A 158 -1.09 37.71 -9.43
N ASP A 159 -1.27 38.70 -10.30
CA ASP A 159 -0.34 39.84 -10.45
C ASP A 159 -0.70 41.07 -9.60
N SER A 160 -1.86 41.08 -8.92
CA SER A 160 -2.41 42.35 -8.40
C SER A 160 -2.98 42.34 -6.97
N ARG A 161 -3.73 41.31 -6.56
CA ARG A 161 -4.44 41.30 -5.28
C ARG A 161 -4.03 40.11 -4.42
N PHE A 162 -3.10 40.33 -3.51
CA PHE A 162 -2.71 39.31 -2.54
C PHE A 162 -3.68 39.25 -1.37
N GLY A 163 -3.99 38.03 -0.95
CA GLY A 163 -4.93 37.76 0.14
C GLY A 163 -5.25 36.28 0.23
N ALA A 164 -6.08 35.93 1.21
CA ALA A 164 -6.68 34.61 1.29
C ALA A 164 -8.20 34.73 1.40
N SER A 165 -8.92 33.68 1.02
CA SER A 165 -10.36 33.61 1.20
C SER A 165 -10.82 32.20 1.52
N LEU A 166 -11.91 32.09 2.28
CA LEU A 166 -12.62 30.84 2.61
C LEU A 166 -14.04 30.97 2.07
N ALA A 167 -14.49 30.02 1.26
CA ALA A 167 -15.82 30.06 0.65
C ALA A 167 -16.77 29.09 1.35
N GLU A 168 -17.90 29.56 1.86
CA GLU A 168 -18.90 28.71 2.50
C GLU A 168 -20.26 29.41 2.53
N SER A 169 -21.34 28.66 2.45
CA SER A 169 -22.73 29.15 2.50
C SER A 169 -23.16 29.54 3.93
N ARG A 170 -22.66 28.85 4.96
CA ARG A 170 -22.96 29.06 6.38
C ARG A 170 -22.28 30.32 6.92
N LYS A 171 -23.05 31.42 7.01
CA LYS A 171 -22.54 32.71 7.50
C LYS A 171 -21.98 32.64 8.92
N GLU A 172 -22.67 31.98 9.85
CA GLU A 172 -22.24 31.88 11.25
C GLU A 172 -20.89 31.15 11.38
N TRP A 173 -20.65 30.15 10.53
CA TRP A 173 -19.38 29.43 10.46
C TRP A 173 -18.24 30.36 10.01
N LEU A 174 -18.46 31.17 8.97
CA LEU A 174 -17.51 32.19 8.51
C LEU A 174 -17.27 33.30 9.55
N GLU A 175 -18.28 33.69 10.34
CA GLU A 175 -18.15 34.67 11.43
C GLU A 175 -17.28 34.11 12.58
N GLY A 176 -17.40 32.81 12.87
CA GLY A 176 -16.50 32.10 13.77
C GLY A 176 -15.05 32.15 13.30
N LEU A 177 -14.80 31.78 12.04
CA LEU A 177 -13.45 31.83 11.44
C LEU A 177 -12.90 33.26 11.34
N GLN A 178 -13.76 34.25 11.10
CA GLN A 178 -13.37 35.66 11.14
C GLN A 178 -12.89 36.06 12.54
N THR A 179 -13.55 35.56 13.59
CA THR A 179 -13.15 35.80 14.99
C THR A 179 -11.81 35.12 15.28
N ASP A 180 -11.63 33.89 14.83
CA ASP A 180 -10.35 33.16 14.93
C ASP A 180 -9.22 33.91 14.21
N TYR A 181 -9.50 34.46 13.01
CA TYR A 181 -8.52 35.24 12.26
C TYR A 181 -8.09 36.49 13.02
N HIS A 182 -9.04 37.24 13.58
CA HIS A 182 -8.76 38.44 14.37
C HIS A 182 -8.13 38.18 15.73
N ARG A 183 -8.19 36.94 16.23
CA ARG A 183 -7.47 36.52 17.43
C ARG A 183 -5.97 36.39 17.17
N LEU A 184 -5.59 35.90 15.98
CA LEU A 184 -4.18 35.65 15.62
C LEU A 184 -3.53 36.85 14.93
N PHE A 185 -4.29 37.63 14.15
CA PHE A 185 -3.77 38.72 13.33
C PHE A 185 -4.18 40.10 13.84
N ASP A 186 -3.20 41.02 13.86
CA ASP A 186 -3.41 42.42 14.20
C ASP A 186 -3.37 43.33 12.97
N ASN A 187 -3.89 44.54 13.13
CA ASN A 187 -3.89 45.61 12.11
C ASN A 187 -4.50 45.21 10.76
N THR A 188 -5.42 44.25 10.77
CA THR A 188 -6.05 43.68 9.58
C THR A 188 -7.57 43.78 9.64
N THR A 189 -8.20 43.74 8.47
CA THR A 189 -9.66 43.64 8.32
C THR A 189 -9.96 42.40 7.50
N ALA A 190 -10.84 41.54 8.01
CA ALA A 190 -11.46 40.49 7.23
C ALA A 190 -12.94 40.81 7.01
N SER A 191 -13.47 40.47 5.84
CA SER A 191 -14.87 40.79 5.47
C SER A 191 -15.57 39.59 4.87
N ILE A 192 -16.81 39.33 5.29
CA ILE A 192 -17.67 38.32 4.68
C ILE A 192 -18.50 38.99 3.59
N VAL A 193 -18.33 38.53 2.35
CA VAL A 193 -19.00 39.04 1.16
C VAL A 193 -19.77 37.93 0.46
N ASP A 194 -20.81 38.26 -0.31
CA ASP A 194 -21.49 37.28 -1.15
C ASP A 194 -20.60 36.91 -2.36
N GLY A 195 -20.52 35.61 -2.66
CA GLY A 195 -19.61 35.03 -3.65
C GLY A 195 -20.02 35.25 -5.10
N SER A 196 -21.31 35.55 -5.33
CA SER A 196 -21.93 35.88 -6.62
C SER A 196 -22.90 37.05 -6.42
N THR A 197 -23.05 37.92 -7.43
CA THR A 197 -24.11 38.94 -7.48
C THR A 197 -25.42 38.40 -8.06
N LYS A 198 -25.44 37.13 -8.49
CA LYS A 198 -26.61 36.41 -9.02
C LYS A 198 -26.96 35.28 -8.07
N ASP A 199 -28.25 35.18 -7.74
CA ASP A 199 -28.80 34.16 -6.84
C ASP A 199 -28.74 32.74 -7.43
N GLU A 200 -28.39 32.57 -8.71
CA GLU A 200 -28.37 31.26 -9.38
C GLU A 200 -27.07 31.07 -10.19
N ARG A 201 -26.51 29.85 -10.12
CA ARG A 201 -25.36 29.42 -10.91
C ARG A 201 -25.72 28.17 -11.70
N SER A 202 -25.42 28.19 -13.00
CA SER A 202 -25.65 27.07 -13.91
C SER A 202 -24.33 26.38 -14.21
N VAL A 203 -24.29 25.07 -14.02
CA VAL A 203 -23.16 24.21 -14.41
C VAL A 203 -23.63 23.32 -15.56
N GLU A 204 -22.91 23.42 -16.67
CA GLU A 204 -23.09 22.56 -17.84
C GLU A 204 -22.18 21.34 -17.69
N TYR A 205 -22.73 20.15 -17.93
CA TYR A 205 -21.99 18.89 -17.95
C TYR A 205 -22.55 17.96 -19.01
N ASP A 206 -21.68 17.18 -19.61
CA ASP A 206 -22.07 16.19 -20.62
C ASP A 206 -22.68 14.95 -19.97
N THR A 207 -23.82 14.52 -20.52
CA THR A 207 -24.45 13.24 -20.20
C THR A 207 -24.41 12.33 -21.44
N SER A 208 -24.68 11.04 -21.26
CA SER A 208 -24.80 10.08 -22.38
C SER A 208 -25.84 10.48 -23.44
N ASP A 209 -26.74 11.40 -23.11
CA ASP A 209 -27.80 11.91 -23.98
C ASP A 209 -27.56 13.36 -24.47
N GLY A 210 -26.38 13.95 -24.19
CA GLY A 210 -25.96 15.31 -24.60
C GLY A 210 -25.62 16.27 -23.45
N GLU A 211 -25.28 17.53 -23.76
CA GLU A 211 -25.03 18.60 -22.78
C GLU A 211 -26.29 18.85 -21.91
N SER A 212 -26.12 18.73 -20.60
CA SER A 212 -27.15 19.04 -19.59
C SER A 212 -26.69 20.18 -18.70
N THR A 213 -27.63 21.06 -18.32
CA THR A 213 -27.35 22.18 -17.41
C THR A 213 -28.12 22.00 -16.11
N THR A 214 -27.42 22.02 -14.98
CA THR A 214 -28.06 22.13 -13.65
C THR A 214 -27.87 23.55 -13.12
N THR A 215 -28.98 24.21 -12.79
CA THR A 215 -28.99 25.51 -12.13
C THR A 215 -29.29 25.32 -10.65
N TYR A 216 -28.46 25.88 -9.76
CA TYR A 216 -28.66 25.88 -8.31
C TYR A 216 -28.55 27.28 -7.73
N ASP A 217 -29.18 27.48 -6.57
CA ASP A 217 -29.17 28.73 -5.80
C ASP A 217 -27.76 28.95 -5.20
N ASP A 218 -27.02 29.94 -5.69
CA ASP A 218 -25.64 30.21 -5.27
C ASP A 218 -25.63 31.18 -4.08
N ARG A 219 -25.81 30.61 -2.89
CA ARG A 219 -25.73 31.32 -1.61
C ARG A 219 -24.32 31.38 -1.03
N THR A 220 -23.31 31.03 -1.81
CA THR A 220 -21.93 30.95 -1.33
C THR A 220 -21.48 32.32 -0.84
N LYS A 221 -20.95 32.38 0.39
CA LYS A 221 -20.30 33.57 0.94
C LYS A 221 -18.80 33.34 0.96
N LYS A 222 -18.03 34.42 1.09
CA LYS A 222 -16.58 34.37 1.15
C LYS A 222 -16.08 35.24 2.29
N LEU A 223 -15.38 34.64 3.24
CA LEU A 223 -14.52 35.39 4.17
C LEU A 223 -13.27 35.80 3.40
N GLN A 224 -13.03 37.10 3.25
CA GLN A 224 -11.88 37.65 2.55
C GLN A 224 -10.90 38.29 3.54
N MET A 225 -9.64 37.85 3.47
CA MET A 225 -8.50 38.34 4.24
C MET A 225 -7.51 38.97 3.26
N MET A 226 -7.79 40.21 2.84
CA MET A 226 -7.13 40.86 1.70
C MET A 226 -5.82 41.55 2.08
N ASN A 227 -4.86 40.78 2.59
CA ASN A 227 -3.50 41.23 2.85
C ASN A 227 -2.47 40.14 2.50
N GLU A 228 -1.26 40.58 2.22
CA GLU A 228 -0.19 39.72 1.72
C GLU A 228 0.29 38.71 2.77
N LEU A 229 0.32 39.09 4.05
CA LEU A 229 0.71 38.17 5.13
C LEU A 229 -0.26 36.99 5.24
N ALA A 230 -1.57 37.22 5.12
CA ALA A 230 -2.56 36.14 5.12
C ALA A 230 -2.36 35.18 3.93
N ALA A 231 -2.04 35.69 2.74
CA ALA A 231 -1.76 34.85 1.58
C ALA A 231 -0.55 33.94 1.80
N VAL A 232 0.56 34.53 2.29
CA VAL A 232 1.79 33.80 2.62
C VAL A 232 1.53 32.77 3.72
N PHE A 233 0.84 33.18 4.78
CA PHE A 233 0.48 32.33 5.90
C PHE A 233 -0.20 31.04 5.44
N PHE A 234 -1.32 31.13 4.74
CA PHE A 234 -2.04 29.93 4.34
C PHE A 234 -1.29 29.10 3.28
N ARG A 235 -0.54 29.74 2.36
CA ARG A 235 0.30 29.05 1.37
C ARG A 235 1.39 28.22 2.04
N GLU A 236 2.14 28.77 2.98
CA GLU A 236 3.24 28.05 3.61
C GLU A 236 2.74 26.92 4.52
N PHE A 237 1.65 27.14 5.27
CA PHE A 237 1.11 26.10 6.14
C PHE A 237 0.48 24.94 5.36
N ALA A 238 -0.38 25.24 4.38
CA ALA A 238 -1.33 24.27 3.82
C ALA A 238 -1.28 24.20 2.28
N GLY A 239 -0.32 24.88 1.65
CA GLY A 239 -0.20 24.96 0.21
C GLY A 239 -1.27 25.85 -0.45
N GLN A 240 -1.30 25.88 -1.78
CA GLN A 240 -2.20 26.75 -2.54
C GLN A 240 -2.68 26.05 -3.82
N THR A 241 -3.75 26.56 -4.42
CA THR A 241 -4.55 25.86 -5.46
C THR A 241 -5.23 24.59 -4.93
N SER A 242 -6.19 24.03 -5.65
CA SER A 242 -6.86 22.78 -5.24
C SER A 242 -5.91 21.57 -5.25
N ARG A 243 -4.97 21.53 -6.21
CA ARG A 243 -3.99 20.43 -6.38
C ARG A 243 -2.79 20.53 -5.45
N GLY A 244 -2.48 21.73 -4.97
CA GLY A 244 -1.34 21.98 -4.08
C GLY A 244 -1.70 22.04 -2.61
N LYS A 245 -2.92 21.69 -2.21
CA LYS A 245 -3.31 21.61 -0.80
C LYS A 245 -2.58 20.47 -0.09
N ARG A 246 -2.28 20.65 1.19
CA ARG A 246 -1.72 19.61 2.07
C ARG A 246 -2.17 19.81 3.52
N ILE A 247 -2.07 18.74 4.32
CA ILE A 247 -2.18 18.87 5.77
C ILE A 247 -0.89 19.54 6.29
N PRO A 248 -0.98 20.61 7.10
CA PRO A 248 0.20 21.21 7.73
C PRO A 248 0.97 20.19 8.57
N SER A 249 2.30 20.13 8.43
CA SER A 249 3.14 19.08 9.05
C SER A 249 3.00 19.00 10.57
N PHE A 250 2.83 20.13 11.26
CA PHE A 250 2.66 20.14 12.71
C PHE A 250 1.41 19.40 13.19
N VAL A 251 0.39 19.21 12.32
CA VAL A 251 -0.85 18.51 12.67
C VAL A 251 -0.58 17.07 13.09
N TYR A 252 0.39 16.38 12.48
CA TYR A 252 0.78 15.02 12.88
C TYR A 252 1.41 14.97 14.27
N HIS A 253 1.86 16.11 14.80
CA HIS A 253 2.46 16.25 16.13
C HIS A 253 1.53 16.90 17.14
N LEU A 254 0.27 17.18 16.78
CA LEU A 254 -0.72 17.65 17.75
C LEU A 254 -1.13 16.51 18.69
N PRO A 255 -1.54 16.81 19.93
CA PRO A 255 -2.22 15.83 20.76
C PRO A 255 -3.54 15.38 20.13
N ASP A 256 -4.04 14.23 20.58
CA ASP A 256 -5.16 13.51 19.99
C ASP A 256 -6.45 14.34 19.83
N ASP A 257 -6.75 15.19 20.80
CA ASP A 257 -7.96 16.02 20.82
C ASP A 257 -7.87 17.14 19.77
N GLU A 258 -6.68 17.73 19.61
CA GLU A 258 -6.40 18.77 18.63
C GLU A 258 -6.30 18.21 17.20
N GLN A 259 -5.78 16.99 17.02
CA GLN A 259 -5.88 16.26 15.74
C GLN A 259 -7.34 16.00 15.39
N GLN A 260 -8.16 15.61 16.37
CA GLN A 260 -9.58 15.37 16.16
C GLN A 260 -10.33 16.67 15.82
N LEU A 261 -10.00 17.78 16.48
CA LEU A 261 -10.51 19.11 16.11
C LEU A 261 -10.19 19.48 14.65
N PHE A 262 -8.94 19.26 14.21
CA PHE A 262 -8.54 19.51 12.83
C PHE A 262 -9.39 18.68 11.85
N LEU A 263 -9.53 17.37 12.12
CA LEU A 263 -10.29 16.45 11.30
C LEU A 263 -11.78 16.83 11.23
N ASP A 264 -12.39 17.20 12.34
CA ASP A 264 -13.81 17.54 12.39
C ASP A 264 -14.11 18.80 11.57
N VAL A 265 -13.28 19.83 11.67
CA VAL A 265 -13.46 21.07 10.87
C VAL A 265 -13.18 20.82 9.39
N LEU A 266 -12.17 20.01 9.07
CA LEU A 266 -11.84 19.65 7.69
C LEU A 266 -13.02 18.93 7.01
N VAL A 267 -13.61 17.95 7.70
CA VAL A 267 -14.76 17.17 7.21
C VAL A 267 -16.05 17.99 7.24
N GLU A 268 -16.20 18.91 8.20
CA GLU A 268 -17.33 19.84 8.22
C GLU A 268 -17.34 20.79 7.02
N GLY A 269 -16.16 21.16 6.50
CA GLY A 269 -16.01 22.02 5.32
C GLY A 269 -16.43 21.30 4.03
N ASP A 270 -15.62 20.33 3.59
CA ASP A 270 -15.74 19.70 2.25
C ASP A 270 -15.97 18.18 2.33
N GLY A 271 -16.33 17.67 3.52
CA GLY A 271 -16.66 16.27 3.73
C GLY A 271 -18.17 15.98 3.61
N SER A 272 -18.51 14.71 3.40
CA SER A 272 -19.89 14.24 3.36
C SER A 272 -20.10 13.08 4.32
N ARG A 273 -21.12 13.20 5.16
CA ARG A 273 -21.62 12.10 6.01
C ARG A 273 -22.90 11.47 5.44
N ALA A 274 -23.25 11.78 4.20
CA ALA A 274 -24.45 11.27 3.57
C ALA A 274 -24.20 9.87 2.99
N PHE A 275 -24.71 8.84 3.69
CA PHE A 275 -24.63 7.46 3.24
C PHE A 275 -26.02 6.85 3.03
N PRO A 276 -26.67 7.04 1.86
CA PRO A 276 -28.07 6.64 1.64
C PRO A 276 -28.38 5.14 1.82
N ARG A 277 -27.35 4.30 1.84
CA ARG A 277 -27.45 2.83 1.97
C ARG A 277 -27.08 2.32 3.37
N TYR A 278 -26.81 3.22 4.32
CA TYR A 278 -26.30 2.88 5.65
C TYR A 278 -27.17 3.51 6.75
N SER A 279 -26.99 3.04 7.99
CA SER A 279 -27.69 3.60 9.15
C SER A 279 -27.18 5.00 9.50
N ASP A 280 -28.02 5.77 10.20
CA ASP A 280 -27.63 7.09 10.74
C ASP A 280 -26.46 6.96 11.72
N GLU A 281 -26.38 5.85 12.47
CA GLU A 281 -25.25 5.53 13.35
C GLU A 281 -23.94 5.36 12.57
N TYR A 282 -23.96 4.63 11.46
CA TYR A 282 -22.79 4.51 10.58
C TYR A 282 -22.38 5.87 10.01
N ALA A 283 -23.36 6.69 9.61
CA ALA A 283 -23.13 8.02 9.06
C ALA A 283 -22.56 9.01 10.10
N ALA A 284 -22.91 8.84 11.37
CA ALA A 284 -22.36 9.65 12.47
C ALA A 284 -20.86 9.35 12.69
N GLU A 285 -20.44 8.10 12.48
CA GLU A 285 -19.05 7.68 12.72
C GLU A 285 -18.15 7.80 11.47
N ASN A 286 -18.73 7.83 10.27
CA ASN A 286 -17.98 7.78 9.03
C ASN A 286 -18.19 9.01 8.15
N PHE A 287 -17.27 9.23 7.21
CA PHE A 287 -17.37 10.30 6.23
C PHE A 287 -16.66 9.94 4.91
N ASP A 288 -17.04 10.65 3.86
CA ASP A 288 -16.35 10.77 2.59
C ASP A 288 -15.67 12.13 2.49
N TYR A 289 -14.51 12.18 1.86
CA TYR A 289 -13.82 13.42 1.52
C TYR A 289 -13.23 13.30 0.10
N GLU A 290 -13.45 14.29 -0.76
CA GLU A 290 -12.98 14.30 -2.15
C GLU A 290 -11.90 15.37 -2.31
N THR A 291 -10.76 15.04 -2.94
CA THR A 291 -9.71 16.03 -3.20
C THR A 291 -9.00 15.76 -4.51
N THR A 292 -8.53 16.82 -5.18
CA THR A 292 -7.66 16.72 -6.37
C THR A 292 -6.17 16.82 -6.02
N SER A 293 -5.84 17.09 -4.76
CA SER A 293 -4.46 17.09 -4.29
C SER A 293 -4.05 15.68 -3.86
N ARG A 294 -3.04 15.12 -4.54
CA ARG A 294 -2.41 13.86 -4.13
C ARG A 294 -1.72 13.99 -2.77
N GLU A 295 -1.10 15.13 -2.49
CA GLU A 295 -0.42 15.39 -1.21
C GLU A 295 -1.41 15.47 -0.04
N LEU A 296 -2.57 16.12 -0.24
CA LEU A 296 -3.64 16.13 0.75
C LEU A 296 -4.22 14.72 0.92
N ALA A 297 -4.40 13.96 -0.17
CA ALA A 297 -4.89 12.60 -0.08
C ALA A 297 -3.95 11.70 0.74
N ALA A 298 -2.64 11.82 0.52
CA ALA A 298 -1.62 11.13 1.29
C ALA A 298 -1.64 11.55 2.76
N GLY A 299 -1.55 12.87 3.02
CA GLY A 299 -1.52 13.39 4.38
C GLY A 299 -2.75 13.03 5.19
N PHE A 300 -3.93 13.11 4.59
CA PHE A 300 -5.17 12.72 5.24
C PHE A 300 -5.21 11.21 5.52
N SER A 301 -4.70 10.39 4.60
CA SER A 301 -4.58 8.96 4.82
C SER A 301 -3.65 8.61 6.00
N ILE A 302 -2.52 9.31 6.13
CA ILE A 302 -1.59 9.15 7.25
C ILE A 302 -2.22 9.60 8.57
N LEU A 303 -2.87 10.77 8.60
CA LEU A 303 -3.54 11.28 9.80
C LEU A 303 -4.65 10.33 10.28
N LEU A 304 -5.43 9.76 9.37
CA LEU A 304 -6.43 8.76 9.73
C LEU A 304 -5.81 7.46 10.25
N THR A 305 -4.66 7.06 9.69
CA THR A 305 -3.91 5.90 10.19
C THR A 305 -3.38 6.14 11.61
N GLN A 306 -2.90 7.35 11.91
CA GLN A 306 -2.48 7.76 13.25
C GLN A 306 -3.63 7.77 14.27
N ARG A 307 -4.83 8.13 13.82
CA ARG A 307 -6.06 8.07 14.64
C ARG A 307 -6.73 6.68 14.65
N GLU A 308 -6.03 5.64 14.16
CA GLU A 308 -6.54 4.26 14.06
C GLU A 308 -7.87 4.13 13.29
N LYS A 309 -8.17 5.09 12.40
CA LYS A 309 -9.39 5.09 11.59
C LYS A 309 -9.16 4.35 10.28
N LYS A 310 -9.79 3.18 10.14
CA LYS A 310 -9.85 2.45 8.88
C LYS A 310 -10.50 3.30 7.78
N HIS A 311 -9.90 3.31 6.60
CA HIS A 311 -10.43 4.04 5.46
C HIS A 311 -9.95 3.46 4.12
N SER A 312 -10.77 3.62 3.10
CA SER A 312 -10.47 3.22 1.72
C SER A 312 -10.26 4.44 0.82
N LEU A 313 -9.41 4.28 -0.19
CA LEU A 313 -9.15 5.25 -1.23
C LEU A 313 -9.84 4.84 -2.53
N LYS A 314 -10.34 5.80 -3.29
CA LYS A 314 -10.81 5.61 -4.66
C LYS A 314 -10.34 6.77 -5.50
N TYR A 315 -9.41 6.51 -6.41
CA TYR A 315 -9.13 7.43 -7.50
C TYR A 315 -10.28 7.39 -8.53
N ARG A 316 -10.64 8.57 -9.04
CA ARG A 316 -11.65 8.79 -10.08
C ARG A 316 -10.99 9.48 -11.24
N GLU A 317 -10.63 8.71 -12.26
CA GLU A 317 -9.92 9.20 -13.44
C GLU A 317 -10.69 10.30 -14.17
N GLU A 318 -12.02 10.16 -14.29
CA GLU A 318 -12.87 11.16 -14.97
C GLU A 318 -12.87 12.54 -14.29
N LYS A 319 -12.54 12.60 -13.00
CA LYS A 319 -12.48 13.83 -12.21
C LYS A 319 -11.06 14.23 -11.81
N ASP A 320 -10.08 13.37 -12.07
CA ASP A 320 -8.72 13.50 -11.58
C ASP A 320 -8.67 13.82 -10.06
N SER A 321 -9.37 12.99 -9.28
CA SER A 321 -9.58 13.19 -7.84
C SER A 321 -9.57 11.90 -7.03
N TYR A 322 -9.28 12.02 -5.75
CA TYR A 322 -9.30 10.98 -4.75
C TYR A 322 -10.53 11.13 -3.86
N THR A 323 -11.29 10.06 -3.68
CA THR A 323 -12.27 9.93 -2.59
C THR A 323 -11.65 9.09 -1.47
N ILE A 324 -11.54 9.68 -0.29
CA ILE A 324 -11.20 8.99 0.97
C ILE A 324 -12.51 8.71 1.70
N ARG A 325 -12.71 7.46 2.11
CA ARG A 325 -13.91 7.04 2.86
C ARG A 325 -13.50 6.29 4.11
N THR A 326 -13.90 6.74 5.29
CA THR A 326 -13.74 5.92 6.50
C THR A 326 -14.73 4.76 6.52
N CYS A 327 -14.34 3.66 7.17
CA CYS A 327 -15.18 2.47 7.26
C CYS A 327 -14.89 1.67 8.53
N GLN A 328 -15.86 0.86 8.97
CA GLN A 328 -15.66 -0.09 10.08
C GLN A 328 -14.89 -1.36 9.64
N PHE A 329 -15.05 -1.73 8.36
CA PHE A 329 -14.41 -2.87 7.73
C PHE A 329 -14.06 -2.58 6.26
N TYR A 330 -13.01 -3.22 5.77
CA TYR A 330 -12.64 -3.14 4.35
C TYR A 330 -13.52 -4.08 3.53
N ARG A 331 -14.14 -3.56 2.48
CA ARG A 331 -14.89 -4.39 1.52
C ARG A 331 -13.92 -5.21 0.67
N SER A 332 -14.24 -6.46 0.41
CA SER A 332 -13.53 -7.32 -0.55
C SER A 332 -13.80 -6.90 -2.01
N GLY A 333 -13.03 -7.44 -2.96
CA GLY A 333 -13.39 -7.41 -4.39
C GLY A 333 -13.14 -6.09 -5.13
N ARG A 334 -11.91 -5.55 -5.04
CA ARG A 334 -11.48 -4.53 -5.99
C ARG A 334 -10.04 -4.78 -6.40
N ASP A 335 -9.88 -5.26 -7.61
CA ASP A 335 -8.57 -5.53 -8.19
C ASP A 335 -7.80 -4.20 -8.37
N PRO A 336 -6.47 -4.25 -8.26
CA PRO A 336 -5.64 -3.09 -8.51
C PRO A 336 -5.66 -2.74 -9.99
N VAL A 337 -5.51 -1.45 -10.27
CA VAL A 337 -5.41 -0.91 -11.63
C VAL A 337 -3.98 -0.45 -11.85
N LEU A 338 -3.36 -0.94 -12.92
CA LEU A 338 -2.05 -0.48 -13.38
C LEU A 338 -2.21 0.45 -14.58
N THR A 339 -1.56 1.61 -14.52
CA THR A 339 -1.58 2.59 -15.59
C THR A 339 -0.17 3.10 -15.87
N ALA A 340 0.26 3.07 -17.13
CA ALA A 340 1.55 3.63 -17.52
C ALA A 340 1.57 5.15 -17.29
N ARG A 341 2.73 5.68 -16.88
CA ARG A 341 2.95 7.10 -16.66
C ARG A 341 4.12 7.61 -17.47
N GLU A 342 3.94 8.79 -18.05
CA GLU A 342 5.06 9.55 -18.60
C GLU A 342 5.95 10.04 -17.45
N HIS A 343 7.26 10.03 -17.68
CA HIS A 343 8.27 10.49 -16.74
C HIS A 343 9.38 11.23 -17.51
N ASP A 344 10.20 11.98 -16.80
CA ASP A 344 11.28 12.80 -17.36
C ASP A 344 12.61 12.03 -17.50
N GLY A 345 12.57 10.69 -17.43
CA GLY A 345 13.74 9.83 -17.45
C GLY A 345 14.33 9.48 -16.07
N TYR A 346 13.82 10.04 -14.97
CA TYR A 346 14.38 9.80 -13.64
C TYR A 346 13.38 9.21 -12.64
N VAL A 347 13.89 8.39 -11.73
CA VAL A 347 13.16 7.85 -10.57
C VAL A 347 14.02 7.99 -9.30
N TYR A 348 13.39 7.72 -8.15
CA TYR A 348 14.01 7.87 -6.84
C TYR A 348 13.83 6.61 -6.01
N ASP A 349 14.91 6.19 -5.35
CA ASP A 349 14.89 5.14 -4.33
C ASP A 349 15.20 5.73 -2.95
N LEU A 350 14.69 5.06 -1.91
CA LEU A 350 14.86 5.46 -0.51
C LEU A 350 15.60 4.37 0.27
N SER A 351 16.83 4.62 0.69
CA SER A 351 17.52 3.67 1.58
C SER A 351 17.04 3.81 3.02
N VAL A 352 16.59 2.70 3.58
CA VAL A 352 16.05 2.61 4.94
C VAL A 352 16.85 1.62 5.75
N ALA A 353 17.33 2.06 6.92
CA ALA A 353 18.23 1.26 7.74
C ALA A 353 17.67 -0.15 8.01
N ASN A 354 18.53 -1.16 7.84
CA ASN A 354 18.32 -2.59 8.15
C ASN A 354 17.38 -3.39 7.23
N ASN A 355 16.49 -2.77 6.44
CA ASN A 355 15.46 -3.55 5.74
C ASN A 355 14.99 -3.01 4.38
N GLU A 356 15.45 -1.82 3.95
CA GLU A 356 15.13 -1.24 2.64
C GLU A 356 13.62 -1.13 2.32
N ASN A 357 12.77 -1.25 3.35
CA ASN A 357 11.33 -1.10 3.26
C ASN A 357 10.95 0.33 3.58
N PHE A 358 10.05 0.89 2.79
CA PHE A 358 9.55 2.25 2.99
C PHE A 358 8.06 2.34 2.69
N VAL A 359 7.47 3.47 3.05
CA VAL A 359 6.02 3.68 2.99
C VAL A 359 5.71 4.83 2.06
N ASP A 360 4.92 4.57 1.01
CA ASP A 360 4.38 5.64 0.16
C ASP A 360 3.14 6.26 0.82
N GLY A 361 3.03 7.58 0.72
CA GLY A 361 2.09 8.39 1.50
C GLY A 361 0.63 8.15 1.16
N VAL A 362 0.29 7.86 -0.11
CA VAL A 362 -1.12 7.63 -0.50
C VAL A 362 -1.56 6.25 -0.04
N GLY A 363 -2.22 6.21 1.12
CA GLY A 363 -2.71 4.96 1.70
C GLY A 363 -1.75 4.32 2.69
N GLY A 364 -0.48 4.71 2.70
CA GLY A 364 0.54 4.07 3.52
C GLY A 364 0.92 2.69 2.98
N VAL A 365 1.16 2.58 1.67
CA VAL A 365 1.53 1.31 1.02
C VAL A 365 3.00 1.03 1.27
N VAL A 366 3.33 -0.23 1.56
CA VAL A 366 4.71 -0.66 1.83
C VAL A 366 5.40 -1.12 0.54
N LEU A 367 6.59 -0.58 0.31
CA LEU A 367 7.46 -0.82 -0.83
C LEU A 367 8.84 -1.30 -0.35
N HIS A 368 9.63 -1.84 -1.27
CA HIS A 368 10.97 -2.36 -1.01
C HIS A 368 11.93 -2.09 -2.18
N ASN A 369 13.14 -1.61 -1.89
CA ASN A 369 14.21 -1.52 -2.91
C ASN A 369 14.96 -2.85 -3.01
N THR A 370 15.17 -3.33 -4.24
CA THR A 370 16.08 -4.46 -4.47
C THR A 370 17.51 -3.95 -4.60
N ASP A 371 18.42 -4.53 -3.83
CA ASP A 371 19.83 -4.09 -3.68
C ASP A 371 20.86 -5.15 -4.13
N SER A 372 20.40 -6.23 -4.78
CA SER A 372 21.25 -7.37 -5.15
C SER A 372 21.33 -7.62 -6.66
N VAL A 373 22.50 -8.09 -7.10
CA VAL A 373 22.77 -8.52 -8.48
C VAL A 373 23.36 -9.94 -8.46
N MET A 374 22.88 -10.80 -9.36
CA MET A 374 23.37 -12.17 -9.53
C MET A 374 24.23 -12.24 -10.81
N ILE A 375 25.49 -12.68 -10.69
CA ILE A 375 26.45 -12.75 -11.81
C ILE A 375 26.84 -14.21 -12.05
N SER A 376 26.78 -14.67 -13.31
CA SER A 376 27.26 -15.99 -13.71
C SER A 376 28.72 -15.94 -14.15
N LEU A 377 29.58 -16.73 -13.50
CA LEU A 377 31.04 -16.78 -13.77
C LEU A 377 31.45 -17.90 -14.75
N GLY A 378 30.48 -18.55 -15.40
CA GLY A 378 30.73 -19.66 -16.33
C GLY A 378 30.94 -21.02 -15.63
N SER A 379 30.91 -22.10 -16.42
CA SER A 379 30.93 -23.49 -15.92
C SER A 379 32.31 -24.04 -15.56
N ASP A 380 33.37 -23.41 -16.07
CA ASP A 380 34.73 -23.98 -16.07
C ASP A 380 35.60 -23.50 -14.90
N THR A 381 35.03 -22.68 -14.02
CA THR A 381 35.72 -22.04 -12.89
C THR A 381 35.65 -22.93 -11.64
N THR A 382 36.78 -23.08 -10.95
CA THR A 382 36.78 -23.77 -9.64
C THR A 382 36.13 -22.89 -8.57
N VAL A 383 35.69 -23.47 -7.44
CA VAL A 383 35.04 -22.70 -6.36
C VAL A 383 35.97 -21.61 -5.82
N GLN A 384 37.27 -21.90 -5.62
CA GLN A 384 38.21 -20.91 -5.12
C GLN A 384 38.44 -19.78 -6.13
N GLU A 385 38.63 -20.10 -7.41
CA GLU A 385 38.79 -19.08 -8.46
C GLU A 385 37.53 -18.21 -8.60
N ALA A 386 36.33 -18.79 -8.41
CA ALA A 386 35.09 -18.04 -8.43
C ALA A 386 35.00 -17.08 -7.25
N ILE A 387 35.38 -17.50 -6.04
CA ILE A 387 35.47 -16.63 -4.86
C ILE A 387 36.45 -15.48 -5.09
N ASP A 388 37.65 -15.78 -5.59
CA ASP A 388 38.68 -14.78 -5.84
C ASP A 388 38.20 -13.76 -6.90
N GLN A 389 37.61 -14.23 -8.01
CA GLN A 389 37.01 -13.38 -9.04
C GLN A 389 35.86 -12.53 -8.49
N SER A 390 35.02 -13.07 -7.61
CA SER A 390 33.92 -12.33 -7.00
C SER A 390 34.41 -11.16 -6.15
N PHE A 391 35.49 -11.34 -5.37
CA PHE A 391 36.12 -10.24 -4.64
C PHE A 391 36.79 -9.22 -5.56
N GLU A 392 37.40 -9.66 -6.67
CA GLU A 392 37.93 -8.74 -7.69
C GLU A 392 36.82 -7.91 -8.34
N ILE A 393 35.66 -8.52 -8.63
CA ILE A 393 34.47 -7.83 -9.15
C ILE A 393 33.95 -6.83 -8.12
N GLU A 394 33.84 -7.23 -6.84
CA GLU A 394 33.43 -6.34 -5.75
C GLU A 394 34.35 -5.11 -5.67
N GLU A 395 35.68 -5.30 -5.65
CA GLU A 395 36.65 -4.22 -5.61
C GLU A 395 36.54 -3.31 -6.83
N ALA A 396 36.41 -3.89 -8.03
CA ALA A 396 36.29 -3.13 -9.27
C ALA A 396 35.00 -2.30 -9.32
N ILE A 397 33.87 -2.85 -8.88
CA ILE A 397 32.60 -2.12 -8.84
C ILE A 397 32.69 -0.99 -7.80
N ASN A 398 33.14 -1.28 -6.59
CA ASN A 398 33.27 -0.28 -5.53
C ASN A 398 34.22 0.86 -5.92
N ALA A 399 35.31 0.56 -6.64
CA ALA A 399 36.22 1.58 -7.16
C ALA A 399 35.61 2.46 -8.26
N SER A 400 34.58 1.97 -8.97
CA SER A 400 33.91 2.74 -10.02
C SER A 400 32.85 3.70 -9.49
N TYR A 401 32.34 3.48 -8.27
CA TYR A 401 31.31 4.34 -7.67
C TYR A 401 31.76 5.79 -7.44
N ASP A 402 33.05 6.04 -7.14
CA ASP A 402 33.56 7.40 -6.93
C ASP A 402 33.44 8.26 -8.19
N GLU A 403 33.76 7.69 -9.36
CA GLU A 403 33.67 8.36 -10.65
C GLU A 403 32.21 8.53 -11.05
N PHE A 404 31.41 7.46 -10.95
CA PHE A 404 29.97 7.50 -11.24
C PHE A 404 29.23 8.56 -10.40
N ALA A 405 29.45 8.58 -9.08
CA ALA A 405 28.79 9.55 -8.19
C ALA A 405 29.15 11.00 -8.57
N ARG A 406 30.41 11.26 -8.93
CA ARG A 406 30.86 12.60 -9.31
C ARG A 406 30.32 13.04 -10.66
N GLU A 407 30.39 12.17 -11.66
CA GLU A 407 30.09 12.52 -13.05
C GLU A 407 28.59 12.49 -13.35
N GLU A 408 27.87 11.48 -12.86
CA GLU A 408 26.45 11.28 -13.16
C GLU A 408 25.53 11.95 -12.13
N LEU A 409 25.91 11.90 -10.84
CA LEU A 409 25.06 12.43 -9.76
C LEU A 409 25.51 13.81 -9.24
N GLY A 410 26.68 14.29 -9.66
CA GLY A 410 27.25 15.54 -9.15
C GLY A 410 27.58 15.49 -7.66
N ALA A 411 27.85 14.30 -7.12
CA ALA A 411 28.11 14.06 -5.71
C ALA A 411 29.61 13.83 -5.46
N ASP A 412 30.24 14.71 -4.67
CA ASP A 412 31.66 14.58 -4.29
C ASP A 412 31.90 13.49 -3.24
N GLU A 413 30.87 13.12 -2.48
CA GLU A 413 30.90 12.05 -1.48
C GLU A 413 29.68 11.14 -1.66
N HIS A 414 29.86 9.82 -1.53
CA HIS A 414 28.77 8.85 -1.56
C HIS A 414 28.94 7.75 -0.50
N ARG A 415 27.92 6.90 -0.37
CA ARG A 415 27.90 5.74 0.53
C ARG A 415 27.69 4.42 -0.21
N PHE A 416 27.64 4.43 -1.54
CA PHE A 416 27.53 3.21 -2.34
C PHE A 416 28.64 2.22 -2.00
N GLN A 417 28.21 1.00 -1.73
CA GLN A 417 29.07 -0.14 -1.49
C GLN A 417 28.30 -1.39 -1.90
N ILE A 418 28.95 -2.27 -2.66
CA ILE A 418 28.48 -3.63 -2.90
C ILE A 418 29.37 -4.61 -2.14
N GLU A 419 28.80 -5.72 -1.69
CA GLU A 419 29.53 -6.78 -1.00
C GLU A 419 29.24 -8.12 -1.68
N PHE A 420 30.27 -8.95 -1.84
CA PHE A 420 30.11 -10.33 -2.27
C PHE A 420 29.52 -11.17 -1.12
N GLU A 421 28.22 -11.43 -1.20
CA GLU A 421 27.50 -12.12 -0.13
C GLU A 421 27.55 -13.65 -0.24
N LYS A 422 27.26 -14.20 -1.43
CA LYS A 422 26.99 -15.63 -1.65
C LYS A 422 27.53 -16.16 -2.98
N LEU A 423 28.01 -17.41 -2.98
CA LEU A 423 28.31 -18.17 -4.19
C LEU A 423 27.41 -19.40 -4.31
N TYR A 424 26.70 -19.48 -5.43
CA TYR A 424 25.92 -20.66 -5.80
C TYR A 424 26.69 -21.52 -6.79
N ARG A 425 26.81 -22.82 -6.51
CA ARG A 425 27.38 -23.78 -7.46
C ARG A 425 26.44 -24.04 -8.64
N ARG A 426 25.15 -24.12 -8.35
CA ARG A 426 24.06 -24.11 -9.33
C ARG A 426 22.97 -23.20 -8.80
N PHE A 427 22.39 -22.43 -9.70
CA PHE A 427 21.29 -21.54 -9.42
C PHE A 427 20.17 -21.86 -10.39
N PHE A 428 18.96 -21.96 -9.87
CA PHE A 428 17.75 -22.24 -10.62
C PHE A 428 16.70 -21.20 -10.26
N GLN A 429 16.11 -20.58 -11.27
CA GLN A 429 15.04 -19.62 -11.09
C GLN A 429 13.84 -20.08 -11.90
N ALA A 430 12.74 -20.37 -11.20
CA ALA A 430 11.49 -20.81 -11.80
C ALA A 430 10.63 -19.59 -12.17
N GLY A 431 10.64 -19.21 -13.44
CA GLY A 431 9.79 -18.14 -13.95
C GLY A 431 10.16 -16.74 -13.42
N LYS A 432 9.25 -16.14 -12.63
CA LYS A 432 9.23 -14.71 -12.23
C LYS A 432 10.31 -14.33 -11.19
N LYS A 433 10.45 -13.02 -10.91
CA LYS A 433 11.34 -12.49 -9.85
C LYS A 433 11.02 -13.17 -8.51
N LYS A 434 12.07 -13.41 -7.68
CA LYS A 434 12.00 -13.91 -6.29
C LYS A 434 11.49 -15.34 -6.06
N ARG A 435 11.51 -16.18 -7.10
CA ARG A 435 11.33 -17.64 -6.99
C ARG A 435 12.56 -18.36 -7.48
N TYR A 436 13.52 -18.56 -6.59
CA TYR A 436 14.80 -19.16 -6.95
C TYR A 436 15.29 -20.12 -5.87
N ALA A 437 16.07 -21.08 -6.31
CA ALA A 437 16.78 -22.01 -5.46
C ALA A 437 18.23 -22.09 -5.91
N GLY A 438 19.16 -22.21 -4.97
CA GLY A 438 20.57 -22.33 -5.28
C GLY A 438 21.29 -23.25 -4.32
N HIS A 439 22.17 -24.09 -4.86
CA HIS A 439 23.12 -24.84 -4.05
C HIS A 439 24.22 -23.88 -3.61
N ILE A 440 24.14 -23.40 -2.37
CA ILE A 440 25.09 -22.45 -1.83
C ILE A 440 26.34 -23.20 -1.33
N VAL A 441 27.50 -22.78 -1.83
CA VAL A 441 28.79 -23.38 -1.50
C VAL A 441 29.72 -22.44 -0.72
N TRP A 442 29.39 -21.15 -0.70
CA TRP A 442 30.08 -20.15 0.11
C TRP A 442 29.13 -19.02 0.49
N LYS A 443 29.26 -18.52 1.72
CA LYS A 443 28.52 -17.36 2.25
C LYS A 443 29.36 -16.59 3.27
N GLU A 444 29.48 -15.27 3.11
CA GLU A 444 30.08 -14.35 4.09
C GLU A 444 31.42 -14.86 4.68
N GLY A 445 32.36 -15.26 3.82
CA GLY A 445 33.69 -15.71 4.23
C GLY A 445 33.77 -17.17 4.70
N LYS A 446 32.69 -17.94 4.60
CA LYS A 446 32.64 -19.34 5.02
C LYS A 446 32.20 -20.26 3.89
N GLU A 447 32.89 -21.39 3.75
CA GLU A 447 32.41 -22.50 2.95
C GLU A 447 31.17 -23.11 3.62
N VAL A 448 30.16 -23.41 2.81
CA VAL A 448 28.88 -24.02 3.23
C VAL A 448 28.49 -25.12 2.24
N ASP A 449 27.55 -25.99 2.61
CA ASP A 449 26.90 -26.95 1.70
C ASP A 449 25.42 -26.99 2.04
N ASP A 450 24.68 -26.02 1.53
CA ASP A 450 23.26 -25.83 1.86
C ASP A 450 22.44 -25.48 0.61
N ILE A 451 21.13 -25.44 0.74
CA ILE A 451 20.22 -25.00 -0.32
C ILE A 451 19.54 -23.72 0.15
N ASP A 452 19.78 -22.64 -0.59
CA ASP A 452 19.02 -21.41 -0.44
C ASP A 452 17.77 -21.51 -1.30
N ILE A 453 16.58 -21.35 -0.72
CA ILE A 453 15.30 -21.45 -1.43
C ILE A 453 14.45 -20.25 -1.05
N THR A 454 14.06 -19.46 -2.05
CA THR A 454 13.27 -18.24 -1.90
C THR A 454 11.99 -18.33 -2.74
N GLY A 455 10.84 -18.04 -2.11
CA GLY A 455 9.55 -17.87 -2.81
C GLY A 455 8.83 -19.15 -3.25
N PHE A 456 9.33 -20.32 -2.85
CA PHE A 456 8.66 -21.61 -3.09
C PHE A 456 7.73 -22.01 -1.94
N GLU A 457 6.71 -22.79 -2.28
CA GLU A 457 5.62 -23.15 -1.37
C GLU A 457 6.05 -24.03 -0.18
N TYR A 458 7.16 -24.78 -0.27
CA TYR A 458 7.55 -25.82 0.70
C TYR A 458 7.65 -25.36 2.18
N GLN A 459 7.88 -24.07 2.45
CA GLN A 459 7.89 -23.53 3.82
C GLN A 459 6.49 -23.13 4.34
N ARG A 460 5.49 -23.11 3.46
CA ARG A 460 4.13 -22.72 3.81
C ARG A 460 3.50 -23.73 4.75
N SER A 461 2.77 -23.21 5.73
CA SER A 461 2.18 -24.05 6.77
C SER A 461 0.82 -24.65 6.39
N ASP A 462 0.24 -24.21 5.27
CA ASP A 462 -1.11 -24.51 4.79
C ASP A 462 -1.14 -25.37 3.52
N ILE A 463 0.02 -25.93 3.14
CA ILE A 463 0.15 -26.90 2.06
C ILE A 463 0.29 -28.33 2.61
N ALA A 464 -0.06 -29.31 1.79
CA ALA A 464 0.06 -30.73 2.14
C ALA A 464 1.53 -31.11 2.34
N GLU A 465 1.79 -32.12 3.18
CA GLU A 465 3.15 -32.54 3.51
C GLU A 465 3.84 -33.14 2.28
N ILE A 466 3.11 -33.92 1.48
CA ILE A 466 3.59 -34.45 0.21
C ILE A 466 4.09 -33.35 -0.73
N THR A 467 3.43 -32.19 -0.74
CA THR A 467 3.84 -31.05 -1.58
C THR A 467 5.19 -30.51 -1.14
N LYS A 468 5.44 -30.42 0.17
CA LYS A 468 6.73 -29.96 0.70
C LYS A 468 7.84 -30.91 0.35
N GLU A 469 7.61 -32.20 0.58
CA GLU A 469 8.59 -33.26 0.33
C GLU A 469 8.97 -33.30 -1.15
N VAL A 470 7.97 -33.40 -2.03
CA VAL A 470 8.19 -33.52 -3.48
C VAL A 470 8.83 -32.25 -4.03
N GLN A 471 8.36 -31.06 -3.65
CA GLN A 471 8.94 -29.80 -4.13
C GLN A 471 10.39 -29.63 -3.67
N LEU A 472 10.68 -29.91 -2.39
CA LEU A 472 12.05 -29.86 -1.87
C LEU A 472 12.95 -30.86 -2.60
N ARG A 473 12.48 -32.10 -2.80
CA ARG A 473 13.25 -33.13 -3.48
C ARG A 473 13.54 -32.78 -4.94
N VAL A 474 12.56 -32.26 -5.68
CA VAL A 474 12.78 -31.78 -7.05
C VAL A 474 13.82 -30.65 -7.07
N ILE A 475 13.72 -29.70 -6.14
CA ILE A 475 14.71 -28.62 -6.02
C ILE A 475 16.12 -29.18 -5.75
N GLU A 476 16.26 -30.13 -4.81
CA GLU A 476 17.52 -30.81 -4.52
C GLU A 476 18.12 -31.50 -5.76
N MET A 477 17.30 -32.21 -6.52
CA MET A 477 17.72 -32.87 -7.76
C MET A 477 18.27 -31.85 -8.78
N ILE A 478 17.61 -30.71 -8.91
CA ILE A 478 18.02 -29.64 -9.83
C ILE A 478 19.33 -28.98 -9.39
N VAL A 479 19.38 -28.47 -8.15
CA VAL A 479 20.49 -27.59 -7.75
C VAL A 479 21.67 -28.35 -7.14
N LYS A 480 21.41 -29.39 -6.35
CA LYS A 480 22.47 -30.14 -5.65
C LYS A 480 23.00 -31.29 -6.51
N GLU A 481 22.12 -32.07 -7.11
CA GLU A 481 22.51 -33.24 -7.93
C GLU A 481 22.84 -32.80 -9.37
N GLY A 482 22.07 -31.86 -9.92
CA GLY A 482 22.13 -31.49 -11.34
C GLY A 482 21.47 -32.53 -12.24
N ASP A 483 20.57 -33.34 -11.69
CA ASP A 483 19.86 -34.42 -12.38
C ASP A 483 18.50 -33.93 -12.88
N ILE A 484 18.52 -33.17 -13.98
CA ILE A 484 17.30 -32.65 -14.62
C ILE A 484 16.50 -33.78 -15.27
N GLU A 485 17.18 -34.76 -15.88
CA GLU A 485 16.53 -35.89 -16.56
C GLU A 485 15.78 -36.79 -15.57
N GLY A 486 16.36 -37.02 -14.38
CA GLY A 486 15.72 -37.81 -13.32
C GLY A 486 14.50 -37.16 -12.68
N VAL A 487 14.30 -35.84 -12.81
CA VAL A 487 13.12 -35.15 -12.24
C VAL A 487 11.82 -35.74 -12.79
N SER A 488 11.75 -35.97 -14.11
CA SER A 488 10.56 -36.53 -14.74
C SER A 488 10.27 -37.95 -14.25
N GLU A 489 11.30 -38.80 -14.15
CA GLU A 489 11.14 -40.18 -13.66
C GLU A 489 10.67 -40.22 -12.20
N TYR A 490 11.27 -39.39 -11.34
CA TYR A 490 10.85 -39.24 -9.94
C TYR A 490 9.39 -38.81 -9.83
N LEU A 491 9.01 -37.74 -10.54
CA LEU A 491 7.66 -37.21 -10.48
C LEU A 491 6.62 -38.18 -11.06
N SER A 492 6.92 -38.88 -12.15
CA SER A 492 6.03 -39.92 -12.70
C SER A 492 5.77 -41.02 -11.67
N GLY A 493 6.81 -41.49 -10.96
CA GLY A 493 6.66 -42.49 -9.89
C GLY A 493 5.81 -41.98 -8.72
N VAL A 494 6.06 -40.74 -8.27
CA VAL A 494 5.24 -40.10 -7.22
C VAL A 494 3.77 -39.98 -7.66
N ILE A 495 3.51 -39.58 -8.91
CA ILE A 495 2.15 -39.44 -9.44
C ILE A 495 1.46 -40.79 -9.55
N GLU A 496 2.17 -41.85 -9.97
CA GLU A 496 1.65 -43.22 -10.01
C GLU A 496 1.22 -43.67 -8.61
N ASP A 497 2.11 -43.56 -7.61
CA ASP A 497 1.79 -43.90 -6.21
C ASP A 497 0.62 -43.08 -5.66
N PHE A 498 0.53 -41.80 -6.02
CA PHE A 498 -0.57 -40.93 -5.64
C PHE A 498 -1.90 -41.40 -6.22
N LEU A 499 -1.95 -41.71 -7.52
CA LEU A 499 -3.18 -42.09 -8.22
C LEU A 499 -3.63 -43.52 -7.89
N GLU A 500 -2.70 -44.42 -7.55
CA GLU A 500 -3.02 -45.76 -7.05
C GLU A 500 -3.53 -45.76 -5.61
N GLY A 501 -3.39 -44.63 -4.90
CA GLY A 501 -3.79 -44.49 -3.50
C GLY A 501 -2.83 -45.20 -2.54
N ASN A 502 -1.55 -45.29 -2.91
CA ASN A 502 -0.49 -45.91 -2.11
C ASN A 502 0.05 -44.97 -1.01
N LEU A 503 -0.30 -43.68 -1.06
CA LEU A 503 0.16 -42.65 -0.10
C LEU A 503 -0.73 -42.57 1.15
N ASP A 504 -0.17 -42.09 2.26
CA ASP A 504 -0.94 -41.88 3.49
C ASP A 504 -1.91 -40.69 3.30
N PRO A 505 -3.23 -40.86 3.59
CA PRO A 505 -4.18 -39.75 3.61
C PRO A 505 -3.73 -38.56 4.46
N GLU A 506 -2.92 -38.78 5.50
CA GLU A 506 -2.38 -37.71 6.33
C GLU A 506 -1.38 -36.80 5.60
N GLU A 507 -0.57 -37.38 4.70
CA GLU A 507 0.49 -36.69 3.97
C GLU A 507 -0.07 -35.83 2.82
N ILE A 508 -1.14 -36.33 2.19
CA ILE A 508 -1.81 -35.65 1.07
C ILE A 508 -2.84 -34.62 1.54
N ALA A 509 -3.36 -34.74 2.77
CA ALA A 509 -4.41 -33.85 3.24
C ALA A 509 -3.92 -32.41 3.40
N ILE A 510 -4.75 -31.44 3.04
CA ILE A 510 -4.35 -30.02 3.02
C ILE A 510 -4.68 -29.38 4.38
N PRO A 511 -3.71 -28.92 5.17
CA PRO A 511 -3.98 -28.22 6.41
C PRO A 511 -4.60 -26.84 6.15
N GLY A 512 -5.46 -26.37 7.04
CA GLY A 512 -6.06 -25.04 6.92
C GLY A 512 -6.59 -24.49 8.25
N GLY A 513 -6.24 -23.25 8.56
CA GLY A 513 -6.67 -22.59 9.79
C GLY A 513 -8.13 -22.11 9.73
N ILE A 514 -8.84 -22.23 10.85
CA ILE A 514 -10.18 -21.66 11.04
C ILE A 514 -10.02 -20.33 11.80
N GLY A 515 -10.07 -19.21 11.07
CA GLY A 515 -9.82 -17.86 11.61
C GLY A 515 -11.01 -17.21 12.34
N LYS A 516 -12.24 -17.63 12.04
CA LYS A 516 -13.49 -17.13 12.65
C LYS A 516 -14.29 -18.30 13.23
N GLN A 517 -15.37 -18.01 13.97
CA GLN A 517 -16.33 -19.08 14.29
C GLN A 517 -16.93 -19.61 12.98
N LEU A 518 -17.25 -20.90 12.91
CA LEU A 518 -17.68 -21.54 11.66
C LEU A 518 -18.94 -20.90 11.05
N ASP A 519 -19.80 -20.29 11.86
CA ASP A 519 -21.03 -19.63 11.40
C ASP A 519 -20.84 -18.16 10.99
N ASP A 520 -19.65 -17.59 11.22
CA ASP A 520 -19.31 -16.19 10.89
C ASP A 520 -18.68 -16.03 9.49
N TYR A 521 -18.68 -17.09 8.68
CA TYR A 521 -18.20 -17.07 7.30
C TYR A 521 -19.34 -16.71 6.34
N ASP A 522 -19.14 -15.67 5.52
CA ASP A 522 -20.11 -15.25 4.52
C ASP A 522 -20.30 -16.30 3.40
N THR A 523 -19.28 -17.12 3.15
CA THR A 523 -19.31 -18.24 2.22
C THR A 523 -18.41 -19.34 2.76
N ASP A 524 -18.96 -20.54 2.92
CA ASP A 524 -18.20 -21.66 3.42
C ASP A 524 -17.24 -22.19 2.35
N THR A 525 -15.95 -21.93 2.56
CA THR A 525 -14.87 -22.54 1.75
C THR A 525 -14.83 -24.05 1.96
N ALA A 526 -14.09 -24.79 1.13
CA ALA A 526 -13.91 -26.23 1.32
C ALA A 526 -13.40 -26.59 2.73
N GLN A 527 -12.52 -25.76 3.31
CA GLN A 527 -12.03 -25.91 4.67
C GLN A 527 -13.16 -25.75 5.71
N VAL A 528 -13.98 -24.70 5.58
CA VAL A 528 -15.08 -24.42 6.52
C VAL A 528 -16.18 -25.49 6.41
N ARG A 529 -16.57 -25.87 5.19
CA ARG A 529 -17.56 -26.95 4.95
C ARG A 529 -17.06 -28.27 5.52
N GLY A 530 -15.82 -28.65 5.20
CA GLY A 530 -15.20 -29.87 5.72
C GLY A 530 -15.18 -29.91 7.26
N ALA A 531 -14.89 -28.79 7.91
CA ALA A 531 -14.89 -28.68 9.38
C ALA A 531 -16.30 -28.80 9.97
N LYS A 532 -17.30 -28.12 9.37
CA LYS A 532 -18.71 -28.25 9.78
C LYS A 532 -19.21 -29.69 9.64
N TYR A 533 -18.91 -30.34 8.51
CA TYR A 533 -19.27 -31.74 8.27
C TYR A 533 -18.58 -32.68 9.26
N ALA A 534 -17.29 -32.48 9.53
CA ALA A 534 -16.56 -33.29 10.50
C ALA A 534 -17.12 -33.15 11.92
N ASN A 535 -17.47 -31.93 12.35
CA ASN A 535 -18.05 -31.71 13.67
C ASN A 535 -19.39 -32.43 13.82
N LEU A 536 -20.21 -32.41 12.76
CA LEU A 536 -21.51 -33.08 12.76
C LEU A 536 -21.38 -34.61 12.69
N LEU A 537 -20.54 -35.12 11.79
CA LEU A 537 -20.56 -36.51 11.34
C LEU A 537 -19.49 -37.38 12.00
N LEU A 538 -18.37 -36.79 12.39
CA LEU A 538 -17.21 -37.48 12.99
C LEU A 538 -17.03 -37.12 14.47
N GLY A 539 -17.88 -36.24 15.02
CA GLY A 539 -17.82 -35.82 16.42
C GLY A 539 -16.58 -34.99 16.76
N THR A 540 -15.99 -34.32 15.77
CA THR A 540 -14.87 -33.39 16.00
C THR A 540 -15.36 -32.09 16.63
N ASN A 541 -14.42 -31.27 17.13
CA ASN A 541 -14.73 -29.98 17.75
C ASN A 541 -13.87 -28.86 17.13
N PHE A 542 -13.85 -28.77 15.80
CA PHE A 542 -13.15 -27.70 15.10
C PHE A 542 -13.88 -26.38 15.30
N ASP A 543 -13.16 -25.39 15.81
CA ASP A 543 -13.63 -24.02 16.02
C ASP A 543 -12.49 -23.04 15.70
N ARG A 544 -12.74 -21.73 15.89
CA ARG A 544 -11.74 -20.67 15.75
C ARG A 544 -10.42 -21.04 16.44
N GLY A 545 -9.33 -20.96 15.68
CA GLY A 545 -7.98 -21.33 16.11
C GLY A 545 -7.60 -22.78 15.80
N SER A 546 -8.55 -23.63 15.40
CA SER A 546 -8.26 -24.99 14.93
C SER A 546 -7.56 -24.97 13.58
N LYS A 547 -6.76 -26.00 13.30
CA LYS A 547 -6.09 -26.19 12.01
C LYS A 547 -6.31 -27.61 11.47
N PRO A 548 -7.57 -27.99 11.14
CA PRO A 548 -7.85 -29.31 10.59
C PRO A 548 -7.17 -29.51 9.22
N LYS A 549 -7.00 -30.78 8.86
CA LYS A 549 -6.59 -31.20 7.52
C LYS A 549 -7.83 -31.56 6.71
N ARG A 550 -7.90 -31.16 5.44
CA ARG A 550 -9.01 -31.49 4.54
C ARG A 550 -8.62 -32.51 3.48
N LEU A 551 -9.57 -33.39 3.15
CA LEU A 551 -9.53 -34.30 2.01
C LEU A 551 -10.75 -34.08 1.13
N TYR A 552 -10.56 -34.15 -0.18
CA TYR A 552 -11.66 -34.24 -1.12
C TYR A 552 -12.13 -35.69 -1.25
N LEU A 553 -13.44 -35.87 -1.35
CA LEU A 553 -14.08 -37.18 -1.44
C LEU A 553 -14.67 -37.36 -2.84
N GLU A 554 -14.44 -38.52 -3.43
CA GLU A 554 -15.03 -38.92 -4.70
C GLU A 554 -16.49 -39.34 -4.45
N LYS A 555 -16.70 -40.07 -3.35
CA LYS A 555 -18.01 -40.56 -2.90
C LYS A 555 -17.94 -41.11 -1.47
N VAL A 556 -19.11 -41.20 -0.85
CA VAL A 556 -19.31 -41.85 0.45
C VAL A 556 -20.23 -43.06 0.27
N HIS A 557 -19.84 -44.21 0.83
CA HIS A 557 -20.63 -45.44 0.69
C HIS A 557 -22.00 -45.31 1.39
N PRO A 558 -23.11 -45.79 0.78
CA PRO A 558 -24.45 -45.68 1.37
C PRO A 558 -24.64 -46.28 2.76
N GLU A 559 -23.75 -47.17 3.19
CA GLU A 559 -23.75 -47.71 4.56
C GLU A 559 -23.44 -46.65 5.61
N PHE A 560 -22.56 -45.69 5.30
CA PHE A 560 -22.26 -44.59 6.21
C PHE A 560 -23.51 -43.80 6.55
N PHE A 561 -24.27 -43.36 5.53
CA PHE A 561 -25.50 -42.59 5.73
C PHE A 561 -26.54 -43.38 6.54
N ARG A 562 -26.72 -44.67 6.24
CA ARG A 562 -27.65 -45.52 7.02
C ARG A 562 -27.24 -45.67 8.49
N ARG A 563 -25.93 -45.76 8.76
CA ARG A 563 -25.39 -45.84 10.13
C ARG A 563 -25.61 -44.52 10.86
N VAL A 564 -25.19 -43.41 10.27
CA VAL A 564 -25.27 -42.08 10.88
C VAL A 564 -26.71 -41.64 11.12
N GLU A 565 -27.65 -41.92 10.20
CA GLU A 565 -29.08 -41.65 10.40
C GLU A 565 -29.67 -42.44 11.56
N ALA A 566 -29.25 -43.70 11.73
CA ALA A 566 -29.72 -44.54 12.84
C ALA A 566 -29.11 -44.14 14.19
N GLU A 567 -27.84 -43.70 14.20
CA GLU A 567 -27.10 -43.37 15.43
C GLU A 567 -27.34 -41.93 15.91
N LEU A 568 -27.33 -40.97 15.00
CA LEU A 568 -27.48 -39.54 15.31
C LEU A 568 -28.91 -39.03 15.12
N GLY A 569 -29.79 -39.82 14.50
CA GLY A 569 -31.18 -39.44 14.26
C GLY A 569 -31.35 -38.34 13.22
N LEU A 570 -30.38 -38.18 12.31
CA LEU A 570 -30.41 -37.13 11.29
C LEU A 570 -31.42 -37.43 10.17
N ASP A 571 -32.16 -36.41 9.72
CA ASP A 571 -33.03 -36.45 8.56
C ASP A 571 -32.53 -35.45 7.51
N PRO A 572 -32.17 -35.86 6.29
CA PRO A 572 -31.67 -34.94 5.27
C PRO A 572 -32.68 -33.86 4.84
N ALA A 573 -33.97 -34.00 5.18
CA ALA A 573 -34.99 -32.99 4.96
C ALA A 573 -35.11 -31.95 6.11
N GLU A 574 -34.72 -32.31 7.33
CA GLU A 574 -34.79 -31.43 8.51
C GLU A 574 -33.42 -30.83 8.86
N ASP A 575 -32.35 -31.61 8.71
CA ASP A 575 -30.97 -31.22 9.02
C ASP A 575 -30.26 -30.68 7.78
N VAL A 576 -30.29 -29.35 7.62
CA VAL A 576 -29.76 -28.65 6.43
C VAL A 576 -28.32 -29.08 6.11
N LEU A 577 -27.42 -29.04 7.09
CA LEU A 577 -25.99 -29.35 6.91
C LEU A 577 -25.76 -30.82 6.52
N TYR A 578 -26.53 -31.75 7.10
CA TYR A 578 -26.47 -33.17 6.74
C TYR A 578 -27.03 -33.42 5.34
N GLY A 579 -28.16 -32.80 5.01
CA GLY A 579 -28.79 -32.87 3.69
C GLY A 579 -27.87 -32.36 2.58
N GLU A 580 -27.10 -31.29 2.85
CA GLU A 580 -26.05 -30.79 1.96
C GLU A 580 -24.94 -31.82 1.73
N PHE A 581 -24.34 -32.35 2.80
CA PHE A 581 -23.28 -33.35 2.68
C PHE A 581 -23.76 -34.63 1.99
N LYS A 582 -24.97 -35.11 2.30
CA LYS A 582 -25.53 -36.33 1.68
C LYS A 582 -25.80 -36.14 0.19
N ARG A 583 -26.15 -34.92 -0.24
CA ARG A 583 -26.40 -34.59 -1.65
C ARG A 583 -25.09 -34.49 -2.43
N ASP A 584 -24.06 -33.92 -1.83
CA ASP A 584 -22.77 -33.67 -2.46
C ASP A 584 -21.62 -33.84 -1.44
N PRO A 585 -21.18 -35.08 -1.18
CA PRO A 585 -20.11 -35.36 -0.23
C PRO A 585 -18.76 -35.10 -0.90
N ASP A 586 -18.35 -33.83 -0.94
CA ASP A 586 -17.20 -33.39 -1.74
C ASP A 586 -15.92 -33.20 -0.93
N VAL A 587 -16.01 -32.90 0.37
CA VAL A 587 -14.86 -32.62 1.24
C VAL A 587 -15.15 -33.01 2.69
N ILE A 588 -14.11 -33.41 3.42
CA ILE A 588 -14.18 -33.64 4.87
C ILE A 588 -12.90 -33.11 5.54
N CYS A 589 -13.03 -32.64 6.79
CA CYS A 589 -11.89 -32.33 7.64
C CYS A 589 -11.64 -33.42 8.68
N PHE A 590 -10.40 -33.55 9.12
CA PHE A 590 -10.00 -34.43 10.21
C PHE A 590 -8.75 -33.88 10.91
N GLU A 591 -8.47 -34.41 12.09
CA GLU A 591 -7.26 -34.16 12.88
C GLU A 591 -6.32 -35.38 12.83
N TYR A 592 -6.90 -36.58 12.96
CA TYR A 592 -6.20 -37.86 12.90
C TYR A 592 -6.85 -38.75 11.83
N THR A 593 -6.06 -39.45 11.02
CA THR A 593 -6.56 -40.30 9.92
C THR A 593 -7.53 -41.38 10.38
N GLU A 594 -7.40 -41.84 11.62
CA GLU A 594 -8.29 -42.78 12.30
C GLU A 594 -9.75 -42.29 12.40
N GLN A 595 -9.98 -40.99 12.28
CA GLN A 595 -11.31 -40.39 12.27
C GLN A 595 -12.02 -40.57 10.92
N ILE A 596 -11.28 -40.89 9.85
CA ILE A 596 -11.82 -41.06 8.50
C ILE A 596 -12.46 -42.45 8.41
N PRO A 597 -13.78 -42.55 8.17
CA PRO A 597 -14.43 -43.85 8.03
C PRO A 597 -13.99 -44.57 6.76
N ASP A 598 -13.88 -45.90 6.80
CA ASP A 598 -13.58 -46.75 5.63
C ASP A 598 -14.58 -46.55 4.47
N GLU A 599 -15.80 -46.08 4.77
CA GLU A 599 -16.81 -45.77 3.77
C GLU A 599 -16.50 -44.53 2.92
N PHE A 600 -15.53 -43.71 3.32
CA PHE A 600 -15.16 -42.47 2.62
C PHE A 600 -14.11 -42.79 1.56
N ARG A 601 -14.43 -42.54 0.29
CA ARG A 601 -13.47 -42.73 -0.80
C ARG A 601 -12.86 -41.39 -1.16
N ILE A 602 -11.55 -41.29 -0.96
CA ILE A 602 -10.76 -40.11 -1.30
C ILE A 602 -10.77 -39.92 -2.83
N ASP A 603 -10.91 -38.66 -3.25
CA ASP A 603 -10.75 -38.25 -4.64
C ASP A 603 -9.27 -38.02 -4.94
N TRP A 604 -8.54 -39.08 -5.29
CA TRP A 604 -7.10 -39.03 -5.53
C TRP A 604 -6.72 -38.12 -6.70
N GLU A 605 -7.52 -38.07 -7.77
CA GLU A 605 -7.26 -37.17 -8.89
C GLU A 605 -7.37 -35.70 -8.48
N LYS A 606 -8.45 -35.36 -7.76
CA LYS A 606 -8.65 -33.99 -7.26
C LYS A 606 -7.64 -33.64 -6.19
N MET A 607 -7.25 -34.57 -5.33
CA MET A 607 -6.18 -34.35 -4.36
C MET A 607 -4.86 -34.05 -5.06
N LEU A 608 -4.47 -34.84 -6.08
CA LEU A 608 -3.26 -34.60 -6.87
C LEU A 608 -3.25 -33.20 -7.50
N GLU A 609 -4.36 -32.80 -8.12
CA GLU A 609 -4.52 -31.47 -8.72
C GLU A 609 -4.35 -30.34 -7.68
N LYS A 610 -4.93 -30.53 -6.48
CA LYS A 610 -4.94 -29.51 -5.42
C LYS A 610 -3.66 -29.46 -4.58
N THR A 611 -2.84 -30.51 -4.59
CA THR A 611 -1.64 -30.59 -3.76
C THR A 611 -0.35 -30.47 -4.56
N LEU A 612 -0.20 -31.22 -5.65
CA LEU A 612 1.08 -31.33 -6.36
C LEU A 612 1.10 -30.58 -7.68
N GLN A 613 0.03 -30.62 -8.47
CA GLN A 613 0.06 -30.07 -9.83
C GLN A 613 0.56 -28.63 -9.87
N GLY A 614 -0.17 -27.69 -9.25
CA GLY A 614 0.20 -26.28 -9.32
C GLY A 614 1.62 -25.96 -8.81
N PRO A 615 2.02 -26.42 -7.60
CA PRO A 615 3.35 -26.16 -7.06
C PRO A 615 4.50 -26.77 -7.87
N ILE A 616 4.31 -27.96 -8.46
CA ILE A 616 5.36 -28.67 -9.21
C ILE A 616 5.40 -28.22 -10.67
N GLU A 617 4.25 -28.03 -11.32
CA GLU A 617 4.14 -27.56 -12.72
C GLU A 617 4.97 -26.30 -12.93
N ARG A 618 4.87 -25.32 -12.02
CA ARG A 618 5.65 -24.09 -12.04
C ARG A 618 7.17 -24.29 -12.03
N VAL A 619 7.65 -25.35 -11.37
CA VAL A 619 9.08 -25.70 -11.30
C VAL A 619 9.50 -26.36 -12.61
N ILE A 620 8.76 -27.36 -13.06
CA ILE A 620 9.14 -28.18 -14.22
C ILE A 620 8.96 -27.45 -15.55
N GLU A 621 8.02 -26.51 -15.64
CA GLU A 621 7.85 -25.64 -16.81
C GLU A 621 9.12 -24.81 -17.09
N ALA A 622 9.82 -24.37 -16.04
CA ALA A 622 11.08 -23.64 -16.17
C ALA A 622 12.23 -24.53 -16.68
N LEU A 623 12.09 -25.85 -16.56
CA LEU A 623 12.98 -26.84 -17.16
C LEU A 623 12.55 -27.23 -18.59
N GLY A 624 11.44 -26.68 -19.08
CA GLY A 624 10.85 -27.03 -20.38
C GLY A 624 10.07 -28.34 -20.38
N ILE A 625 9.66 -28.83 -19.21
CA ILE A 625 8.91 -30.08 -19.03
C ILE A 625 7.45 -29.72 -18.71
N SER A 626 6.49 -30.32 -19.44
CA SER A 626 5.07 -30.08 -19.14
C SER A 626 4.53 -31.09 -18.11
N TRP A 627 3.54 -30.64 -17.32
CA TRP A 627 2.87 -31.51 -16.36
C TRP A 627 2.20 -32.73 -17.02
N ASP A 628 1.60 -32.53 -18.20
CA ASP A 628 0.94 -33.60 -18.94
C ASP A 628 1.91 -34.69 -19.43
N GLU A 629 3.14 -34.32 -19.80
CA GLU A 629 4.19 -35.29 -20.17
C GLU A 629 4.58 -36.16 -18.98
N VAL A 630 4.80 -35.54 -17.82
CA VAL A 630 5.18 -36.25 -16.58
C VAL A 630 4.04 -37.14 -16.09
N LYS A 631 2.79 -36.67 -16.15
CA LYS A 631 1.61 -37.43 -15.72
C LYS A 631 1.30 -38.61 -16.65
N SER A 632 1.54 -38.48 -17.96
CA SER A 632 1.23 -39.53 -18.94
C SER A 632 2.38 -40.52 -19.16
N GLY A 633 3.60 -40.18 -18.74
CA GLY A 633 4.81 -40.98 -18.98
C GLY A 633 5.23 -41.03 -20.44
N GLN A 634 4.76 -40.10 -21.28
CA GLN A 634 5.08 -40.02 -22.71
C GLN A 634 5.57 -38.61 -23.05
N GLU A 635 6.80 -38.49 -23.55
CA GLU A 635 7.29 -37.23 -24.15
C GLU A 635 6.43 -36.88 -25.38
N GLN A 636 5.87 -35.67 -25.42
CA GLN A 636 5.29 -35.16 -26.65
C GLN A 636 6.44 -34.73 -27.56
N THR A 637 6.86 -35.60 -28.48
CA THR A 637 7.67 -35.14 -29.62
C THR A 637 6.85 -34.15 -30.44
N GLY A 638 7.05 -32.86 -30.19
CA GLY A 638 6.44 -31.78 -30.94
C GLY A 638 6.78 -31.90 -32.44
N LEU A 639 5.82 -31.53 -33.29
CA LEU A 639 5.89 -31.49 -34.76
C LEU A 639 7.06 -30.64 -35.35
N GLY A 640 7.93 -30.07 -34.51
CA GLY A 640 9.10 -29.26 -34.90
C GLY A 640 10.31 -30.04 -35.42
N GLN A 641 10.34 -31.38 -35.33
CA GLN A 641 11.41 -32.19 -35.96
C GLN A 641 11.14 -32.53 -37.44
N PHE A 642 10.02 -32.09 -38.01
CA PHE A 642 9.67 -32.26 -39.44
C PHE A 642 9.44 -30.93 -40.17
N MET A 643 10.25 -29.89 -39.88
CA MET A 643 10.35 -28.69 -40.75
C MET A 643 11.79 -28.26 -40.99
#